data_AF-A0A6N8NKM0-F1
#
_entry.id   AF-A0A6N8NKM0-F1
#
_cell.length_a   1.000
_cell.length_b   1.000
_cell.length_c   1.000
_cell.angle_alpha   90.00
_cell.angle_beta   90.00
_cell.angle_gamma   90.00
#
_symmetry.space_group_name_H-M   'P 1'
#
loop_
_entity.id
_entity.type
_entity.pdbx_description
1 polymer ?
#
loop_
_entity_poly.entity_id
_entity_poly.type
_entity_poly.pdbx_seq_one_letter_code
_entity_poly.pdbx_strand_id
1 'polypeptide(L)'
;MELKLKNITSYKKDSFTTLNLSKKINILYGHNGCGKSTISNYFYNPNNTDYKECECPFIDTFRLLVYNTKFVEDNFYNAKEQKGVFTLSKENADIEKELLEKEAIRQDLLTKYKDKKNVIERLIKDKNNKENEYIDLIWNKAEPFRSSDLKILMKGQLGSKRSFYEQVKKAPQTTDVNIESLAQEYSILLKNKDKFTASITPLEKYIISEKDKEFLSTPIIDSSNSYLSETIKQLQNLDWVKKGKELYLNGTCCPFCQEDTIKDKFLEAIESIFDDSYSKKVDQIRIIRSSYESATIDNLKKIKQEISSCELITSKEKDITSSHIALLEEIANKNLKLMLDKINNPSISIILESNSDLEAKVVDNITEYNNRIKEINIKVKQFKNSEKSIRYKIWGAIRELCNAEFEAFSKYENDYKIIYEQYQLELNAIKEQGDNNNKKIKELRDQISNIDATIDSINQRLKLLGIYGFSIKKHTESNDKYIISRSENTTDKDVYRSLSEGEKTLITFLYFLECCKGKTDKNDTDMRDVFIVIDDPISSLSQNYVYDIASIIHHEIINNNKAVKKTLILTHNLYFFHELIKLAPRSKEDRTFKRDYYLGRVTKNEYSIITEIEKKSIQNEYQSLWQVLKDAKDGKVNKVIIPNIMRNILEYYFAFVHRTDALQTELNKLASDDKNNDFRAFYRYINRGSHSDAVNITDMGDISPEKYMEQLKTIFRMTGDEKHYLKMMDEEEEETVTA
;
A
#
# COMPACT_ATOMS: atom_id res chain seq x y z
N MET A 1 16.99 -26.50 23.84
CA MET A 1 17.66 -25.18 23.86
C MET A 1 19.15 -25.45 23.87
N GLU A 2 19.83 -25.27 22.74
CA GLU A 2 21.25 -25.58 22.58
C GLU A 2 21.96 -24.43 21.86
N LEU A 3 23.19 -24.16 22.27
CA LEU A 3 24.12 -23.29 21.53
C LEU A 3 25.09 -24.18 20.76
N LYS A 4 25.21 -23.94 19.45
CA LYS A 4 26.17 -24.65 18.59
C LYS A 4 27.26 -23.69 18.13
N LEU A 5 28.51 -24.02 18.43
CA LEU A 5 29.68 -23.21 18.10
C LEU A 5 30.47 -23.88 16.98
N LYS A 6 30.84 -23.11 15.94
CA LYS A 6 31.61 -23.58 14.80
C LYS A 6 32.48 -22.48 14.23
N ASN A 7 33.69 -22.85 13.80
CA ASN A 7 34.65 -21.97 13.12
C ASN A 7 34.92 -20.65 13.86
N ILE A 8 35.08 -20.72 15.18
CA ILE A 8 35.30 -19.54 16.02
C ILE A 8 36.36 -19.80 17.09
N THR A 9 37.40 -18.98 17.13
CA THR A 9 38.50 -19.03 18.11
C THR A 9 39.13 -20.42 18.28
N SER A 10 38.79 -21.14 19.36
CA SER A 10 39.30 -22.46 19.74
C SER A 10 38.36 -23.62 19.39
N TYR A 11 37.19 -23.34 18.80
CA TYR A 11 36.22 -24.35 18.39
C TYR A 11 36.47 -24.81 16.95
N LYS A 12 36.16 -26.08 16.66
CA LYS A 12 36.46 -26.74 15.37
C LYS A 12 35.82 -26.00 14.19
N LYS A 13 36.54 -26.01 13.06
CA LYS A 13 36.06 -25.42 11.80
C LYS A 13 34.99 -26.27 11.12
N ASP A 14 35.20 -27.59 11.08
CA ASP A 14 34.40 -28.48 10.23
C ASP A 14 33.23 -29.17 10.97
N SER A 15 33.12 -29.00 12.29
CA SER A 15 32.08 -29.63 13.12
C SER A 15 31.58 -28.71 14.22
N PHE A 16 30.30 -28.82 14.59
CA PHE A 16 29.72 -28.08 15.71
C PHE A 16 30.16 -28.67 17.06
N THR A 17 30.54 -27.79 18.00
CA THR A 17 30.57 -28.10 19.43
C THR A 17 29.28 -27.60 20.06
N THR A 18 28.50 -28.50 20.67
CA THR A 18 27.18 -28.19 21.23
C THR A 18 27.26 -27.98 22.74
N LEU A 19 26.66 -26.90 23.23
CA LEU A 19 26.40 -26.64 24.64
C LEU A 19 24.90 -26.78 24.91
N ASN A 20 24.54 -27.74 25.76
CA ASN A 20 23.18 -27.89 26.24
C ASN A 20 22.85 -26.76 27.24
N LEU A 21 21.83 -25.99 26.90
CA LEU A 21 21.28 -24.92 27.73
C LEU A 21 19.79 -25.20 27.96
N SER A 22 19.38 -26.44 28.20
CA SER A 22 17.97 -26.76 28.50
C SER A 22 17.60 -26.42 29.94
N LYS A 23 18.58 -26.45 30.85
CA LYS A 23 18.37 -26.23 32.29
C LYS A 23 18.26 -24.74 32.62
N LYS A 24 17.64 -24.44 33.77
CA LYS A 24 17.48 -23.06 34.27
C LYS A 24 18.85 -22.46 34.57
N ILE A 25 19.71 -23.21 35.23
CA ILE A 25 21.03 -22.78 35.71
C ILE A 25 22.08 -23.66 35.06
N ASN A 26 23.07 -23.06 34.41
CA ASN A 26 24.10 -23.76 33.68
C ASN A 26 25.44 -23.25 34.20
N ILE A 27 26.30 -24.11 34.74
CA ILE A 27 27.59 -23.72 35.31
C ILE A 27 28.69 -24.49 34.57
N LEU A 28 29.59 -23.77 33.91
CA LEU A 28 30.71 -24.35 33.18
C LEU A 28 32.04 -24.00 33.85
N TYR A 29 32.84 -25.03 34.06
CA TYR A 29 34.20 -24.92 34.56
C TYR A 29 35.22 -25.23 33.45
N GLY A 30 36.33 -24.52 33.40
CA GLY A 30 37.45 -24.88 32.53
C GLY A 30 38.66 -23.99 32.72
N HIS A 31 39.87 -24.49 32.47
CA HIS A 31 41.10 -23.71 32.62
C HIS A 31 41.17 -22.49 31.70
N ASN A 32 42.09 -21.57 31.96
CA ASN A 32 42.31 -20.42 31.10
C ASN A 32 42.71 -20.87 29.68
N GLY A 33 42.19 -20.16 28.66
CA GLY A 33 42.47 -20.47 27.25
C GLY A 33 41.63 -21.58 26.61
N CYS A 34 40.68 -22.21 27.32
CA CYS A 34 39.82 -23.27 26.75
C CYS A 34 38.57 -22.77 25.99
N GLY A 35 38.41 -21.47 25.75
CA GLY A 35 37.31 -20.94 24.92
C GLY A 35 36.00 -20.60 25.65
N LYS A 36 36.00 -20.48 26.99
CA LYS A 36 34.84 -20.02 27.77
C LYS A 36 34.39 -18.61 27.36
N SER A 37 35.31 -17.66 27.27
CA SER A 37 34.97 -16.27 26.93
C SER A 37 34.44 -16.09 25.51
N THR A 38 34.68 -17.04 24.61
CA THR A 38 34.00 -17.09 23.31
C THR A 38 32.50 -17.31 23.48
N ILE A 39 32.10 -18.15 24.45
CA ILE A 39 30.69 -18.42 24.77
C ILE A 39 30.02 -17.15 25.31
N SER A 40 30.63 -16.47 26.27
CA SER A 40 30.08 -15.23 26.83
C SER A 40 29.99 -14.12 25.79
N ASN A 41 31.03 -13.97 24.96
CA ASN A 41 31.07 -12.96 23.90
C ASN A 41 30.01 -13.16 22.81
N TYR A 42 29.65 -14.41 22.51
CA TYR A 42 28.52 -14.70 21.62
C TYR A 42 27.23 -14.08 22.16
N PHE A 43 26.92 -14.28 23.45
CA PHE A 43 25.71 -13.72 24.05
C PHE A 43 25.78 -12.20 24.24
N TYR A 44 26.97 -11.61 24.36
CA TYR A 44 27.14 -10.16 24.46
C TYR A 44 26.78 -9.45 23.14
N ASN A 45 27.24 -10.00 22.01
CA ASN A 45 26.91 -9.48 20.68
C ASN A 45 26.73 -10.63 19.67
N PRO A 46 25.52 -11.22 19.60
CA PRO A 46 25.27 -12.37 18.74
C PRO A 46 25.37 -12.07 17.23
N ASN A 47 25.20 -10.81 16.86
CA ASN A 47 25.22 -10.34 15.47
C ASN A 47 26.63 -10.03 14.95
N ASN A 48 27.67 -10.28 15.76
CA ASN A 48 29.04 -10.09 15.32
C ASN A 48 29.41 -11.11 14.23
N THR A 49 30.03 -10.63 13.16
CA THR A 49 30.42 -11.39 11.96
C THR A 49 31.28 -12.61 12.25
N ASP A 50 32.05 -12.59 13.34
CA ASP A 50 32.89 -13.71 13.75
C ASP A 50 32.05 -14.94 14.14
N TYR A 51 30.79 -14.75 14.55
CA TYR A 51 29.88 -15.82 14.99
C TYR A 51 28.87 -16.25 13.92
N LYS A 52 29.05 -15.86 12.65
CA LYS A 52 28.10 -16.13 11.56
C LYS A 52 27.78 -17.61 11.32
N GLU A 53 28.68 -18.52 11.72
CA GLU A 53 28.51 -19.98 11.61
C GLU A 53 28.00 -20.61 12.92
N CYS A 54 27.72 -19.83 13.96
CA CYS A 54 27.18 -20.31 15.23
C CYS A 54 25.65 -20.23 15.24
N GLU A 55 24.99 -21.20 15.88
CA GLU A 55 23.52 -21.29 15.93
C GLU A 55 23.01 -21.29 17.37
N CYS A 56 22.02 -20.44 17.66
CA CYS A 56 21.29 -20.43 18.92
C CYS A 56 19.81 -20.10 18.68
N PRO A 57 18.95 -21.10 18.39
CA PRO A 57 17.58 -20.88 17.92
C PRO A 57 16.64 -20.13 18.90
N PHE A 58 17.02 -20.05 20.18
CA PHE A 58 16.20 -19.44 21.23
C PHE A 58 16.74 -18.08 21.69
N ILE A 59 17.69 -17.50 20.97
CA ILE A 59 18.35 -16.27 21.41
C ILE A 59 17.39 -15.07 21.46
N ASP A 60 16.45 -15.00 20.51
CA ASP A 60 15.47 -13.91 20.41
C ASP A 60 14.33 -14.02 21.43
N THR A 61 14.19 -15.15 22.12
CA THR A 61 13.14 -15.33 23.14
C THR A 61 13.49 -14.66 24.46
N PHE A 62 14.76 -14.33 24.70
CA PHE A 62 15.24 -13.77 25.95
C PHE A 62 15.87 -12.39 25.76
N ARG A 63 15.76 -11.55 26.80
CA ARG A 63 16.61 -10.37 26.96
C ARG A 63 17.95 -10.81 27.56
N LEU A 64 19.04 -10.61 26.82
CA LEU A 64 20.38 -11.04 27.23
C LEU A 64 21.04 -9.98 28.12
N LEU A 65 21.53 -10.39 29.29
CA LEU A 65 22.39 -9.58 30.15
C LEU A 65 23.70 -10.34 30.39
N VAL A 66 24.81 -9.78 29.92
CA VAL A 66 26.09 -10.49 29.92
C VAL A 66 27.14 -9.69 30.67
N TYR A 67 27.73 -10.30 31.70
CA TYR A 67 28.92 -9.82 32.39
C TYR A 67 30.15 -10.54 31.84
N ASN A 68 31.00 -9.81 31.14
CA ASN A 68 32.29 -10.28 30.63
C ASN A 68 33.24 -9.08 30.43
N THR A 69 34.44 -9.32 29.91
CA THR A 69 35.42 -8.24 29.66
C THR A 69 34.85 -7.12 28.77
N LYS A 70 34.08 -7.45 27.72
CA LYS A 70 33.46 -6.42 26.85
C LYS A 70 32.45 -5.55 27.59
N PHE A 71 31.63 -6.14 28.46
CA PHE A 71 30.73 -5.37 29.33
C PHE A 71 31.50 -4.36 30.18
N VAL A 72 32.61 -4.80 30.79
CA VAL A 72 33.48 -3.94 31.60
C VAL A 72 34.12 -2.84 30.75
N GLU A 73 34.62 -3.18 29.56
CA GLU A 73 35.20 -2.24 28.62
C GLU A 73 34.20 -1.15 28.20
N ASP A 74 33.01 -1.55 27.73
CA ASP A 74 32.01 -0.64 27.19
C ASP A 74 31.38 0.28 28.25
N ASN A 75 31.25 -0.17 29.50
CA ASN A 75 30.62 0.60 30.57
C ASN A 75 31.60 1.35 31.48
N PHE A 76 32.87 0.95 31.58
CA PHE A 76 33.83 1.53 32.53
C PHE A 76 35.17 1.99 31.92
N TYR A 77 35.73 1.29 30.92
CA TYR A 77 37.00 1.73 30.31
C TYR A 77 36.79 2.75 29.18
N ASN A 78 35.78 2.51 28.34
CA ASN A 78 35.43 3.32 27.17
C ASN A 78 34.44 4.43 27.53
N ALA A 79 33.77 4.33 28.68
CA ALA A 79 32.81 5.30 29.17
C ALA A 79 33.34 6.01 30.44
N LYS A 80 33.43 7.34 30.37
CA LYS A 80 33.82 8.19 31.52
C LYS A 80 32.71 8.33 32.56
N GLU A 81 31.47 8.18 32.13
CA GLU A 81 30.26 8.26 32.93
C GLU A 81 29.45 6.98 32.72
N GLN A 82 29.07 6.32 33.81
CA GLN A 82 28.27 5.09 33.74
C GLN A 82 26.80 5.45 33.56
N LYS A 83 26.06 4.64 32.80
CA LYS A 83 24.61 4.82 32.66
C LYS A 83 23.91 4.57 33.99
N GLY A 84 22.95 5.43 34.31
CA GLY A 84 21.97 5.21 35.37
C GLY A 84 21.33 3.84 35.26
N VAL A 85 21.19 3.12 36.37
CA VAL A 85 20.34 1.92 36.41
C VAL A 85 19.08 2.32 37.17
N PHE A 86 17.93 2.16 36.54
CA PHE A 86 16.64 2.42 37.14
C PHE A 86 16.19 1.11 37.80
N THR A 87 16.51 0.95 39.09
CA THR A 87 16.17 -0.25 39.86
C THR A 87 14.86 -0.05 40.63
N LEU A 88 14.01 -1.07 40.61
CA LEU A 88 12.71 -1.05 41.28
C LEU A 88 12.87 -1.32 42.79
N SER A 89 12.41 -0.41 43.65
CA SER A 89 12.24 -0.66 45.09
C SER A 89 10.95 -1.47 45.33
N LYS A 90 10.82 -2.11 46.51
CA LYS A 90 9.61 -2.85 46.93
C LYS A 90 8.33 -2.01 46.93
N GLU A 91 8.43 -0.69 46.92
CA GLU A 91 7.32 0.26 46.88
C GLU A 91 6.66 0.38 45.49
N ASN A 92 7.29 -0.14 44.43
CA ASN A 92 6.84 0.04 43.03
C ASN A 92 6.12 -1.18 42.40
N ALA A 93 5.86 -2.25 43.17
CA ALA A 93 5.22 -3.46 42.63
C ALA A 93 3.78 -3.22 42.11
N ASP A 94 3.04 -2.31 42.75
CA ASP A 94 1.69 -1.95 42.32
C ASP A 94 1.69 -1.12 41.04
N ILE A 95 2.68 -0.23 40.88
CA ILE A 95 2.90 0.57 39.66
C ILE A 95 3.26 -0.35 38.48
N GLU A 96 4.05 -1.41 38.71
CA GLU A 96 4.39 -2.40 37.67
C GLU A 96 3.15 -3.18 37.20
N LYS A 97 2.28 -3.59 38.14
CA LYS A 97 1.03 -4.26 37.79
C LYS A 97 0.12 -3.34 36.97
N GLU A 98 -0.02 -2.08 37.37
CA GLU A 98 -0.80 -1.10 36.62
C GLU A 98 -0.19 -0.83 35.23
N LEU A 99 1.15 -0.77 35.13
CA LEU A 99 1.84 -0.57 33.86
C LEU A 99 1.64 -1.75 32.90
N LEU A 100 1.69 -3.00 33.40
CA LEU A 100 1.38 -4.19 32.62
C LEU A 100 -0.06 -4.19 32.10
N GLU A 101 -1.02 -3.83 32.94
CA GLU A 101 -2.43 -3.71 32.55
C GLU A 101 -2.62 -2.62 31.47
N LYS A 102 -2.00 -1.45 31.64
CA LYS A 102 -2.08 -0.35 30.67
C LYS A 102 -1.37 -0.69 29.36
N GLU A 103 -0.25 -1.40 29.39
CA GLU A 103 0.43 -1.86 28.17
C GLU A 103 -0.36 -2.93 27.41
N ALA A 104 -1.05 -3.83 28.12
CA ALA A 104 -1.98 -4.78 27.51
C ALA A 104 -3.16 -4.06 26.83
N ILE A 105 -3.75 -3.05 27.50
CA ILE A 105 -4.80 -2.20 26.93
C ILE A 105 -4.27 -1.48 25.68
N ARG A 106 -3.02 -0.99 25.68
CA ARG A 106 -2.41 -0.34 24.51
C ARG A 106 -2.35 -1.29 23.30
N GLN A 107 -1.96 -2.55 23.51
CA GLN A 107 -1.91 -3.55 22.43
C GLN A 107 -3.30 -3.91 21.90
N ASP A 108 -4.29 -4.05 22.78
CA ASP A 108 -5.69 -4.29 22.40
C ASP A 108 -6.26 -3.13 21.57
N LEU A 109 -6.08 -1.88 22.04
CA LEU A 109 -6.50 -0.68 21.32
C LEU A 109 -5.82 -0.55 19.96
N LEU A 110 -4.53 -0.89 19.86
CA LEU A 110 -3.79 -0.86 18.60
C LEU A 110 -4.30 -1.90 17.60
N THR A 111 -4.72 -3.07 18.09
CA THR A 111 -5.36 -4.11 17.27
C THR A 111 -6.73 -3.66 16.78
N LYS A 112 -7.60 -3.19 17.70
CA LYS A 112 -8.92 -2.63 17.37
C LYS A 112 -8.84 -1.47 16.38
N TYR A 113 -7.84 -0.60 16.54
CA TYR A 113 -7.58 0.51 15.62
C TYR A 113 -7.29 0.01 14.20
N LYS A 114 -6.38 -0.96 14.06
CA LYS A 114 -6.05 -1.56 12.75
C LYS A 114 -7.27 -2.21 12.11
N ASP A 115 -8.04 -2.98 12.87
CA ASP A 115 -9.24 -3.66 12.37
C ASP A 115 -10.29 -2.67 11.88
N LYS A 116 -10.60 -1.63 12.67
CA LYS A 116 -11.57 -0.60 12.28
C LYS A 116 -11.07 0.22 11.08
N LYS A 117 -9.79 0.55 11.02
CA LYS A 117 -9.20 1.23 9.86
C LYS A 117 -9.35 0.38 8.59
N ASN A 118 -9.08 -0.92 8.66
CA ASN A 118 -9.25 -1.84 7.53
C ASN A 118 -10.71 -1.92 7.07
N VAL A 119 -11.68 -1.88 7.99
CA VAL A 119 -13.11 -1.84 7.64
C VAL A 119 -13.47 -0.55 6.89
N ILE A 120 -12.99 0.61 7.35
CA ILE A 120 -13.20 1.89 6.67
C ILE A 120 -12.59 1.88 5.27
N GLU A 121 -11.38 1.36 5.11
CA GLU A 121 -10.72 1.25 3.80
C GLU A 121 -11.51 0.35 2.83
N ARG A 122 -12.07 -0.77 3.32
CA ARG A 122 -12.96 -1.62 2.54
C ARG A 122 -14.25 -0.90 2.13
N LEU A 123 -14.90 -0.21 3.07
CA LEU A 123 -16.10 0.57 2.79
C LEU A 123 -15.87 1.61 1.68
N ILE A 124 -14.76 2.36 1.73
CA ILE A 124 -14.40 3.33 0.69
C ILE A 124 -14.23 2.64 -0.66
N LYS A 125 -13.55 1.48 -0.68
CA LYS A 125 -13.35 0.70 -1.90
C LYS A 125 -14.68 0.21 -2.47
N ASP A 126 -15.55 -0.32 -1.64
CA ASP A 126 -16.87 -0.83 -2.04
C ASP A 126 -17.76 0.29 -2.58
N LYS A 127 -17.73 1.49 -1.98
CA LYS A 127 -18.41 2.69 -2.50
C LYS A 127 -17.91 3.08 -3.88
N ASN A 128 -16.59 3.12 -4.07
CA ASN A 128 -16.00 3.45 -5.36
C ASN A 128 -16.33 2.41 -6.44
N ASN A 129 -16.33 1.12 -6.09
CA ASN A 129 -16.74 0.05 -6.99
C ASN A 129 -18.20 0.21 -7.40
N LYS A 130 -19.09 0.47 -6.41
CA LYS A 130 -20.51 0.69 -6.67
C LYS A 130 -20.75 1.91 -7.56
N GLU A 131 -20.04 3.02 -7.32
CA GLU A 131 -20.10 4.21 -8.18
C GLU A 131 -19.71 3.87 -9.63
N ASN A 132 -18.64 3.11 -9.83
CA ASN A 132 -18.21 2.67 -11.16
C ASN A 132 -19.24 1.77 -11.85
N GLU A 133 -19.89 0.85 -11.12
CA GLU A 133 -20.99 0.03 -11.66
C GLU A 133 -22.12 0.91 -12.20
N TYR A 134 -22.54 1.93 -11.45
CA TYR A 134 -23.58 2.86 -11.90
C TYR A 134 -23.14 3.76 -13.06
N ILE A 135 -21.89 4.22 -13.06
CA ILE A 135 -21.29 4.93 -14.21
C ILE A 135 -21.38 4.08 -15.48
N ASP A 136 -21.05 2.79 -15.39
CA ASP A 136 -21.12 1.85 -16.51
C ASP A 136 -22.56 1.56 -16.95
N LEU A 137 -23.48 1.36 -16.01
CA LEU A 137 -24.90 1.17 -16.29
C LEU A 137 -25.51 2.37 -17.03
N ILE A 138 -25.25 3.58 -16.55
CA ILE A 138 -25.72 4.83 -17.16
C ILE A 138 -25.11 5.03 -18.54
N TRP A 139 -23.80 4.75 -18.68
CA TRP A 139 -23.13 4.81 -19.97
C TRP A 139 -23.81 3.88 -20.98
N ASN A 140 -24.10 2.64 -20.60
CA ASN A 140 -24.71 1.64 -21.48
C ASN A 140 -26.17 1.97 -21.81
N LYS A 141 -26.97 2.44 -20.84
CA LYS A 141 -28.35 2.90 -21.09
C LYS A 141 -28.42 4.04 -22.10
N ALA A 142 -27.43 4.92 -22.10
CA ALA A 142 -27.37 6.04 -23.03
C ALA A 142 -26.81 5.69 -24.43
N GLU A 143 -26.55 4.41 -24.74
CA GLU A 143 -26.06 3.97 -26.06
C GLU A 143 -26.90 4.50 -27.23
N PRO A 144 -28.25 4.47 -27.22
CA PRO A 144 -29.07 4.95 -28.34
C PRO A 144 -28.80 6.41 -28.72
N PHE A 145 -28.47 7.27 -27.75
CA PHE A 145 -28.09 8.66 -28.00
C PHE A 145 -26.68 8.77 -28.57
N ARG A 146 -25.76 7.93 -28.10
CA ARG A 146 -24.35 7.91 -28.54
C ARG A 146 -24.15 7.25 -29.91
N SER A 147 -25.07 6.41 -30.35
CA SER A 147 -25.05 5.74 -31.66
C SER A 147 -25.81 6.52 -32.75
N SER A 148 -26.56 7.56 -32.41
CA SER A 148 -27.27 8.41 -33.38
C SER A 148 -26.46 9.63 -33.83
N ASP A 149 -26.98 10.39 -34.80
CA ASP A 149 -26.39 11.64 -35.28
C ASP A 149 -26.24 12.71 -34.17
N LEU A 150 -26.96 12.54 -33.06
CA LEU A 150 -26.88 13.38 -31.87
C LEU A 150 -25.53 13.27 -31.15
N LYS A 151 -24.73 12.22 -31.41
CA LYS A 151 -23.39 12.03 -30.85
C LYS A 151 -22.49 13.26 -31.02
N ILE A 152 -22.64 13.98 -32.13
CA ILE A 152 -21.85 15.18 -32.45
C ILE A 152 -22.07 16.27 -31.37
N LEU A 153 -23.30 16.41 -30.88
CA LEU A 153 -23.67 17.37 -29.83
C LEU A 153 -23.15 16.97 -28.44
N MET A 154 -22.63 15.77 -28.30
CA MET A 154 -22.08 15.24 -27.06
C MET A 154 -20.54 15.26 -27.05
N LYS A 155 -19.90 15.71 -28.15
CA LYS A 155 -18.44 15.88 -28.22
C LYS A 155 -17.93 16.75 -27.06
N GLY A 156 -16.79 16.33 -26.50
CA GLY A 156 -16.17 16.93 -25.31
C GLY A 156 -16.52 16.22 -24.00
N GLN A 157 -17.71 15.62 -23.89
CA GLN A 157 -18.16 14.93 -22.66
C GLN A 157 -18.08 13.40 -22.77
N LEU A 158 -17.70 12.88 -23.94
CA LEU A 158 -17.49 11.45 -24.21
C LEU A 158 -16.04 10.98 -23.97
N GLY A 159 -15.15 11.85 -23.48
CA GLY A 159 -13.73 11.52 -23.27
C GLY A 159 -13.50 10.46 -22.18
N SER A 160 -14.40 10.36 -21.21
CA SER A 160 -14.44 9.27 -20.22
C SER A 160 -15.87 9.02 -19.76
N LYS A 161 -16.16 7.79 -19.32
CA LYS A 161 -17.48 7.45 -18.75
C LYS A 161 -17.82 8.30 -17.52
N ARG A 162 -16.81 8.69 -16.74
CA ARG A 162 -16.99 9.55 -15.56
C ARG A 162 -17.37 10.98 -15.93
N SER A 163 -16.72 11.58 -16.93
CA SER A 163 -17.09 12.92 -17.44
C SER A 163 -18.54 12.93 -17.94
N PHE A 164 -18.94 11.87 -18.64
CA PHE A 164 -20.29 11.70 -19.11
C PHE A 164 -21.29 11.60 -17.96
N TYR A 165 -21.03 10.74 -16.98
CA TYR A 165 -21.85 10.60 -15.78
C TYR A 165 -22.06 11.93 -15.06
N GLU A 166 -20.99 12.70 -14.84
CA GLU A 166 -21.07 14.03 -14.20
C GLU A 166 -21.89 15.03 -15.02
N GLN A 167 -21.78 14.99 -16.35
CA GLN A 167 -22.58 15.85 -17.22
C GLN A 167 -24.06 15.48 -17.16
N VAL A 168 -24.40 14.18 -17.18
CA VAL A 168 -25.79 13.71 -17.03
C VAL A 168 -26.33 14.05 -15.65
N LYS A 169 -25.53 13.90 -14.59
CA LYS A 169 -25.91 14.23 -13.20
C LYS A 169 -26.30 15.69 -13.02
N LYS A 170 -25.62 16.61 -13.73
CA LYS A 170 -25.89 18.06 -13.70
C LYS A 170 -27.07 18.48 -14.57
N ALA A 171 -27.50 17.64 -15.51
CA ALA A 171 -28.57 17.98 -16.42
C ALA A 171 -29.93 17.97 -15.70
N PRO A 172 -30.83 18.92 -16.02
CA PRO A 172 -32.20 18.88 -15.52
C PRO A 172 -32.97 17.76 -16.21
N GLN A 173 -33.92 17.13 -15.51
CA GLN A 173 -34.83 16.16 -16.13
C GLN A 173 -35.68 16.84 -17.20
N THR A 174 -35.91 16.16 -18.32
CA THR A 174 -36.81 16.63 -19.38
C THR A 174 -37.63 15.44 -19.87
N THR A 175 -38.94 15.50 -19.65
CA THR A 175 -39.89 14.45 -20.06
C THR A 175 -40.31 14.63 -21.51
N ASP A 176 -40.93 13.59 -22.08
CA ASP A 176 -41.61 13.64 -23.39
C ASP A 176 -40.70 13.94 -24.59
N VAL A 177 -39.41 13.62 -24.47
CA VAL A 177 -38.42 13.83 -25.54
C VAL A 177 -38.32 12.58 -26.41
N ASN A 178 -38.82 12.67 -27.65
CA ASN A 178 -38.60 11.64 -28.66
C ASN A 178 -37.22 11.80 -29.31
N ILE A 179 -36.36 10.77 -29.17
CA ILE A 179 -34.98 10.75 -29.67
C ILE A 179 -34.94 10.83 -31.19
N GLU A 180 -35.80 10.10 -31.90
CA GLU A 180 -35.86 10.10 -33.36
C GLU A 180 -36.26 11.47 -33.88
N SER A 181 -37.22 12.12 -33.22
CA SER A 181 -37.65 13.49 -33.54
C SER A 181 -36.50 14.51 -33.37
N LEU A 182 -35.73 14.41 -32.27
CA LEU A 182 -34.56 15.27 -32.07
C LEU A 182 -33.44 15.01 -33.09
N ALA A 183 -33.19 13.75 -33.42
CA ALA A 183 -32.19 13.38 -34.43
C ALA A 183 -32.58 13.93 -35.80
N GLN A 184 -33.85 13.79 -36.19
CA GLN A 184 -34.40 14.38 -37.40
C GLN A 184 -34.28 15.91 -37.39
N GLU A 185 -34.69 16.57 -36.30
CA GLU A 185 -34.58 18.03 -36.16
C GLU A 185 -33.12 18.51 -36.34
N TYR A 186 -32.16 17.83 -35.70
CA TYR A 186 -30.75 18.16 -35.82
C TYR A 186 -30.18 17.90 -37.22
N SER A 187 -30.57 16.80 -37.87
CA SER A 187 -30.16 16.48 -39.24
C SER A 187 -30.61 17.54 -40.25
N ILE A 188 -31.84 18.04 -40.10
CA ILE A 188 -32.41 19.12 -40.91
C ILE A 188 -31.62 20.42 -40.69
N LEU A 189 -31.31 20.75 -39.44
CA LEU A 189 -30.48 21.90 -39.09
C LEU A 189 -29.08 21.82 -39.72
N LEU A 190 -28.42 20.66 -39.65
CA LEU A 190 -27.10 20.44 -40.24
C LEU A 190 -27.11 20.55 -41.77
N LYS A 191 -28.09 19.95 -42.45
CA LYS A 191 -28.21 19.98 -43.91
C LYS A 191 -28.36 21.41 -44.45
N ASN A 192 -29.04 22.27 -43.69
CA ASN A 192 -29.32 23.67 -44.05
C ASN A 192 -28.35 24.67 -43.41
N LYS A 193 -27.27 24.19 -42.79
CA LYS A 193 -26.25 25.05 -42.18
C LYS A 193 -25.66 25.98 -43.26
N ASP A 194 -25.70 27.28 -42.98
CA ASP A 194 -25.23 28.35 -43.87
C ASP A 194 -25.98 28.46 -45.22
N LYS A 195 -27.10 27.74 -45.38
CA LYS A 195 -27.95 27.80 -46.58
C LYS A 195 -29.24 28.57 -46.28
N PHE A 196 -29.36 29.77 -46.83
CA PHE A 196 -30.61 30.53 -46.80
C PHE A 196 -31.43 30.17 -48.05
N THR A 197 -32.64 29.64 -47.86
CA THR A 197 -33.54 29.31 -48.98
C THR A 197 -34.50 30.47 -49.21
N ALA A 198 -34.54 31.02 -50.42
CA ALA A 198 -35.50 32.07 -50.75
C ALA A 198 -36.94 31.50 -50.77
N SER A 199 -37.90 32.33 -50.36
CA SER A 199 -39.33 31.99 -50.50
C SER A 199 -39.72 31.93 -51.99
N ILE A 200 -40.65 31.03 -52.30
CA ILE A 200 -41.27 30.91 -53.62
C ILE A 200 -42.20 32.12 -53.83
N THR A 201 -42.16 32.68 -55.04
CA THR A 201 -43.02 33.78 -55.47
C THR A 201 -44.50 33.36 -55.33
N PRO A 202 -45.35 34.15 -54.65
CA PRO A 202 -46.78 33.88 -54.60
C PRO A 202 -47.41 33.90 -55.99
N LEU A 203 -48.39 33.02 -56.24
CA LEU A 203 -49.19 33.08 -57.46
C LEU A 203 -50.09 34.32 -57.41
N GLU A 204 -49.72 35.35 -58.18
CA GLU A 204 -50.55 36.54 -58.37
C GLU A 204 -51.64 36.23 -59.40
N LYS A 205 -52.89 36.22 -58.95
CA LYS A 205 -54.03 36.03 -59.84
C LYS A 205 -54.19 37.26 -60.73
N TYR A 206 -54.02 37.09 -62.04
CA TYR A 206 -54.36 38.13 -63.00
C TYR A 206 -55.87 38.21 -63.18
N ILE A 207 -56.48 39.30 -62.70
CA ILE A 207 -57.91 39.55 -62.81
C ILE A 207 -58.13 40.47 -64.00
N ILE A 208 -58.75 39.94 -65.06
CA ILE A 208 -59.25 40.76 -66.16
C ILE A 208 -60.43 41.60 -65.65
N SER A 209 -60.41 42.90 -65.93
CA SER A 209 -61.46 43.81 -65.47
C SER A 209 -62.84 43.38 -66.04
N GLU A 210 -63.92 43.60 -65.29
CA GLU A 210 -65.27 43.27 -65.79
C GLU A 210 -65.58 44.02 -67.11
N LYS A 211 -65.07 45.24 -67.24
CA LYS A 211 -65.14 46.03 -68.47
C LYS A 211 -64.45 45.32 -69.64
N ASP A 212 -63.25 44.77 -69.43
CA ASP A 212 -62.52 44.06 -70.48
C ASP A 212 -63.15 42.69 -70.78
N LYS A 213 -63.73 41.99 -69.79
CA LYS A 213 -64.49 40.76 -70.03
C LYS A 213 -65.72 41.03 -70.90
N GLU A 214 -66.49 42.06 -70.55
CA GLU A 214 -67.64 42.49 -71.33
C GLU A 214 -67.21 42.88 -72.75
N PHE A 215 -66.11 43.63 -72.88
CA PHE A 215 -65.54 44.01 -74.16
C PHE A 215 -65.11 42.81 -75.03
N LEU A 216 -64.50 41.77 -74.44
CA LEU A 216 -64.13 40.55 -75.17
C LEU A 216 -65.35 39.71 -75.56
N SER A 217 -66.40 39.72 -74.73
CA SER A 217 -67.66 39.01 -74.98
C SER A 217 -68.59 39.70 -75.97
N THR A 218 -68.34 40.98 -76.29
CA THR A 218 -69.14 41.75 -77.24
C THR A 218 -68.55 41.66 -78.66
N PRO A 219 -69.37 41.33 -79.67
CA PRO A 219 -68.96 41.45 -81.06
C PRO A 219 -68.52 42.88 -81.40
N ILE A 220 -67.35 43.05 -82.00
CA ILE A 220 -66.95 44.37 -82.54
C ILE A 220 -67.64 44.49 -83.88
N ILE A 221 -68.86 45.03 -83.82
CA ILE A 221 -69.67 45.34 -84.99
C ILE A 221 -69.51 46.82 -85.31
N ASP A 222 -69.57 47.10 -86.60
CA ASP A 222 -69.48 48.41 -87.22
C ASP A 222 -70.31 49.52 -86.51
N SER A 223 -69.63 50.63 -86.20
CA SER A 223 -70.21 51.89 -85.69
C SER A 223 -70.54 52.92 -86.77
N SER A 224 -70.27 52.62 -88.04
CA SER A 224 -70.50 53.53 -89.16
C SER A 224 -71.97 53.56 -89.60
N ASN A 225 -72.37 54.69 -90.18
CA ASN A 225 -73.66 54.90 -90.84
C ASN A 225 -73.58 54.63 -92.36
N SER A 226 -72.65 53.78 -92.80
CA SER A 226 -72.53 53.42 -94.21
C SER A 226 -73.78 52.67 -94.67
N TYR A 227 -74.18 52.86 -95.92
CA TYR A 227 -75.33 52.12 -96.49
C TYR A 227 -75.07 50.59 -96.50
N LEU A 228 -73.81 50.18 -96.41
CA LEU A 228 -73.39 48.77 -96.35
C LEU A 228 -73.53 48.18 -94.93
N SER A 229 -73.56 49.01 -93.89
CA SER A 229 -73.52 48.59 -92.49
C SER A 229 -74.72 47.72 -92.09
N GLU A 230 -75.92 48.05 -92.57
CA GLU A 230 -77.15 47.30 -92.25
C GLU A 230 -77.11 45.87 -92.80
N THR A 231 -76.65 45.72 -94.05
CA THR A 231 -76.51 44.40 -94.69
C THR A 231 -75.41 43.58 -94.03
N ILE A 232 -74.27 44.19 -93.69
CA ILE A 232 -73.16 43.52 -93.00
C ILE A 232 -73.58 43.06 -91.60
N LYS A 233 -74.36 43.87 -90.89
CA LYS A 233 -74.96 43.52 -89.59
C LYS A 233 -75.92 42.34 -89.71
N GLN A 234 -76.81 42.35 -90.72
CA GLN A 234 -77.77 41.28 -90.95
C GLN A 234 -77.09 39.95 -91.31
N LEU A 235 -76.07 39.99 -92.17
CA LEU A 235 -75.33 38.80 -92.60
C LEU A 235 -74.25 38.36 -91.61
N GLN A 236 -73.94 39.17 -90.60
CA GLN A 236 -72.86 38.95 -89.63
C GLN A 236 -71.51 38.64 -90.29
N ASN A 237 -71.22 39.26 -91.44
CA ASN A 237 -70.09 38.92 -92.30
C ASN A 237 -68.97 39.99 -92.30
N LEU A 238 -68.88 40.82 -91.27
CA LEU A 238 -67.90 41.92 -91.17
C LEU A 238 -66.46 41.46 -91.42
N ASP A 239 -66.06 40.32 -90.84
CA ASP A 239 -64.70 39.79 -90.99
C ASP A 239 -64.42 39.26 -92.41
N TRP A 240 -65.46 38.75 -93.08
CA TRP A 240 -65.38 38.38 -94.49
C TRP A 240 -65.22 39.63 -95.37
N VAL A 241 -65.96 40.70 -95.08
CA VAL A 241 -65.82 41.98 -95.78
C VAL A 241 -64.44 42.59 -95.56
N LYS A 242 -63.87 42.50 -94.36
CA LYS A 242 -62.51 42.94 -94.06
C LYS A 242 -61.46 42.20 -94.89
N LYS A 243 -61.51 40.86 -94.89
CA LYS A 243 -60.63 40.04 -95.73
C LYS A 243 -60.84 40.36 -97.22
N GLY A 244 -62.09 40.60 -97.61
CA GLY A 244 -62.48 41.06 -98.93
C GLY A 244 -61.78 42.35 -99.34
N LYS A 245 -61.85 43.36 -98.46
CA LYS A 245 -61.17 44.65 -98.60
C LYS A 245 -59.66 44.49 -98.75
N GLU A 246 -59.04 43.75 -97.84
CA GLU A 246 -57.59 43.60 -97.77
C GLU A 246 -57.00 42.81 -98.95
N LEU A 247 -57.74 41.83 -99.48
CA LEU A 247 -57.21 40.90 -100.50
C LEU A 247 -57.68 41.21 -101.93
N TYR A 248 -58.89 41.75 -102.11
CA TYR A 248 -59.57 41.72 -103.41
C TYR A 248 -60.06 43.08 -103.92
N LEU A 249 -59.94 44.18 -103.16
CA LEU A 249 -60.37 45.53 -103.61
C LEU A 249 -59.24 46.33 -104.29
N ASN A 250 -58.48 45.68 -105.18
CA ASN A 250 -57.39 46.31 -105.96
C ASN A 250 -57.86 46.59 -107.40
N GLY A 251 -58.45 47.77 -107.64
CA GLY A 251 -58.94 48.21 -108.96
C GLY A 251 -60.46 48.44 -109.02
N THR A 252 -61.00 48.66 -110.23
CA THR A 252 -62.43 48.99 -110.45
C THR A 252 -63.32 47.77 -110.74
N CYS A 253 -62.72 46.67 -111.21
CA CYS A 253 -63.42 45.46 -111.62
C CYS A 253 -63.69 44.54 -110.41
N CYS A 254 -64.94 44.14 -110.23
CA CYS A 254 -65.34 43.27 -109.14
C CYS A 254 -64.91 41.81 -109.40
N PRO A 255 -64.21 41.15 -108.46
CA PRO A 255 -63.73 39.78 -108.63
C PRO A 255 -64.85 38.73 -108.73
N PHE A 256 -66.09 39.07 -108.40
CA PHE A 256 -67.24 38.14 -108.44
C PHE A 256 -68.05 38.28 -109.72
N CYS A 257 -68.61 39.47 -109.98
CA CYS A 257 -69.43 39.68 -111.17
C CYS A 257 -68.63 40.03 -112.42
N GLN A 258 -67.32 40.30 -112.29
CA GLN A 258 -66.41 40.69 -113.38
C GLN A 258 -66.77 42.01 -114.08
N GLU A 259 -67.63 42.83 -113.44
CA GLU A 259 -68.07 44.15 -113.91
C GLU A 259 -67.39 45.29 -113.13
N ASP A 260 -67.28 46.48 -113.72
CA ASP A 260 -66.71 47.69 -113.11
C ASP A 260 -67.65 48.33 -112.06
N THR A 261 -67.92 47.59 -110.98
CA THR A 261 -68.84 48.01 -109.91
C THR A 261 -68.16 48.61 -108.69
N ILE A 262 -66.82 48.51 -108.57
CA ILE A 262 -66.06 49.10 -107.46
C ILE A 262 -65.81 50.58 -107.77
N LYS A 263 -66.71 51.43 -107.28
CA LYS A 263 -66.65 52.90 -107.43
C LYS A 263 -66.09 53.55 -106.18
N ASP A 264 -65.59 54.79 -106.30
CA ASP A 264 -65.03 55.55 -105.16
C ASP A 264 -65.99 55.62 -103.96
N LYS A 265 -67.28 55.87 -104.20
CA LYS A 265 -68.31 55.86 -103.15
C LYS A 265 -68.44 54.53 -102.41
N PHE A 266 -68.18 53.40 -103.08
CA PHE A 266 -68.18 52.07 -102.46
C PHE A 266 -66.90 51.85 -101.64
N LEU A 267 -65.74 52.30 -102.12
CA LEU A 267 -64.48 52.24 -101.38
C LEU A 267 -64.54 53.11 -100.11
N GLU A 268 -65.02 54.35 -100.20
CA GLU A 268 -65.23 55.23 -99.03
C GLU A 268 -66.23 54.62 -98.04
N ALA A 269 -67.30 54.00 -98.55
CA ALA A 269 -68.30 53.29 -97.75
C ALA A 269 -67.74 52.03 -97.05
N ILE A 270 -66.75 51.35 -97.65
CA ILE A 270 -66.02 50.22 -97.05
C ILE A 270 -64.92 50.69 -96.09
N GLU A 271 -64.25 51.80 -96.38
CA GLU A 271 -63.21 52.37 -95.52
C GLU A 271 -63.79 52.94 -94.24
N SER A 272 -64.92 53.64 -94.32
CA SER A 272 -65.63 54.16 -93.15
C SER A 272 -66.12 53.09 -92.16
N ILE A 273 -66.29 51.84 -92.61
CA ILE A 273 -66.61 50.69 -91.74
C ILE A 273 -65.42 50.29 -90.86
N PHE A 274 -64.19 50.52 -91.31
CA PHE A 274 -62.94 50.17 -90.62
C PHE A 274 -62.15 51.43 -90.23
N ASP A 275 -62.84 52.35 -89.56
CA ASP A 275 -62.29 53.64 -89.12
C ASP A 275 -61.32 53.52 -87.92
N ASP A 276 -60.86 54.66 -87.42
CA ASP A 276 -60.00 54.76 -86.23
C ASP A 276 -60.65 54.14 -84.98
N SER A 277 -61.98 54.14 -84.87
CA SER A 277 -62.71 53.56 -83.74
C SER A 277 -62.60 52.04 -83.75
N TYR A 278 -62.76 51.41 -84.91
CA TYR A 278 -62.54 49.97 -85.09
C TYR A 278 -61.10 49.58 -84.77
N SER A 279 -60.12 50.32 -85.31
CA SER A 279 -58.69 50.04 -85.10
C SER A 279 -58.30 50.13 -83.62
N LYS A 280 -58.76 51.17 -82.90
CA LYS A 280 -58.54 51.32 -81.45
C LYS A 280 -59.11 50.16 -80.63
N LYS A 281 -60.28 49.63 -81.00
CA LYS A 281 -60.88 48.47 -80.32
C LYS A 281 -60.01 47.21 -80.52
N VAL A 282 -59.52 46.96 -81.74
CA VAL A 282 -58.63 45.81 -82.00
C VAL A 282 -57.29 45.95 -81.25
N ASP A 283 -56.72 47.16 -81.21
CA ASP A 283 -55.49 47.41 -80.45
C ASP A 283 -55.69 47.25 -78.94
N GLN A 284 -56.86 47.61 -78.39
CA GLN A 284 -57.19 47.31 -77.00
C GLN A 284 -57.15 45.80 -76.71
N ILE A 285 -57.64 44.95 -77.62
CA ILE A 285 -57.55 43.49 -77.46
C ILE A 285 -56.09 43.02 -77.48
N ARG A 286 -55.23 43.60 -78.32
CA ARG A 286 -53.79 43.30 -78.31
C ARG A 286 -53.14 43.66 -76.97
N ILE A 287 -53.50 44.80 -76.38
CA ILE A 287 -53.01 45.23 -75.07
C ILE A 287 -53.48 44.27 -73.97
N ILE A 288 -54.75 43.87 -73.98
CA ILE A 288 -55.31 42.90 -73.03
C ILE A 288 -54.57 41.56 -73.15
N ARG A 289 -54.36 41.07 -74.38
CA ARG A 289 -53.64 39.81 -74.64
C ARG A 289 -52.19 39.87 -74.12
N SER A 290 -51.46 40.92 -74.43
CA SER A 290 -50.06 41.09 -73.99
C SER A 290 -49.97 41.15 -72.47
N SER A 291 -50.85 41.92 -71.83
CA SER A 291 -50.93 42.02 -70.37
C SER A 291 -51.25 40.66 -69.74
N TYR A 292 -52.22 39.94 -70.29
CA TYR A 292 -52.59 38.60 -69.84
C TYR A 292 -51.43 37.61 -69.97
N GLU A 293 -50.74 37.58 -71.12
CA GLU A 293 -49.60 36.69 -71.37
C GLU A 293 -48.49 36.90 -70.33
N SER A 294 -48.05 38.15 -70.17
CA SER A 294 -46.98 38.50 -69.21
C SER A 294 -47.35 38.21 -67.76
N ALA A 295 -48.60 38.44 -67.36
CA ALA A 295 -49.03 38.27 -65.98
C ALA A 295 -49.29 36.80 -65.61
N THR A 296 -49.62 35.96 -66.59
CA THR A 296 -49.99 34.56 -66.35
C THR A 296 -48.86 33.60 -66.72
N ILE A 297 -48.45 33.55 -68.00
CA ILE A 297 -47.50 32.55 -68.51
C ILE A 297 -46.13 32.72 -67.87
N ASP A 298 -45.61 33.94 -67.81
CA ASP A 298 -44.27 34.19 -67.26
C ASP A 298 -44.24 33.93 -65.74
N ASN A 299 -45.33 34.26 -65.04
CA ASN A 299 -45.47 33.98 -63.61
C ASN A 299 -45.51 32.46 -63.33
N LEU A 300 -46.33 31.71 -64.08
CA LEU A 300 -46.42 30.25 -63.94
C LEU A 300 -45.07 29.57 -64.21
N LYS A 301 -44.36 29.98 -65.27
CA LYS A 301 -43.01 29.47 -65.57
C LYS A 301 -42.01 29.75 -64.44
N LYS A 302 -42.01 30.97 -63.91
CA LYS A 302 -41.14 31.36 -62.80
C LYS A 302 -41.41 30.51 -61.55
N ILE A 303 -42.67 30.38 -61.15
CA ILE A 303 -43.08 29.57 -60.00
C ILE A 303 -42.66 28.11 -60.19
N LYS A 304 -42.88 27.54 -61.38
CA LYS A 304 -42.49 26.16 -61.71
C LYS A 304 -40.97 25.93 -61.55
N GLN A 305 -40.15 26.89 -61.97
CA GLN A 305 -38.70 26.83 -61.80
C GLN A 305 -38.26 26.94 -60.33
N GLU A 306 -38.88 27.85 -59.56
CA GLU A 306 -38.61 28.01 -58.12
C GLU A 306 -38.99 26.75 -57.33
N ILE A 307 -40.13 26.11 -57.64
CA ILE A 307 -40.55 24.85 -57.02
C ILE A 307 -39.56 23.72 -57.38
N SER A 308 -39.16 23.63 -58.65
CA SER A 308 -38.26 22.58 -59.12
C SER A 308 -36.88 22.65 -58.45
N SER A 309 -36.36 23.87 -58.27
CA SER A 309 -35.04 24.12 -57.68
C SER A 309 -35.01 24.04 -56.14
N CYS A 310 -36.15 24.14 -55.47
CA CYS A 310 -36.20 24.11 -54.01
C CYS A 310 -35.97 22.70 -53.44
N GLU A 311 -34.88 22.49 -52.70
CA GLU A 311 -34.56 21.21 -52.03
C GLU A 311 -35.51 20.85 -50.87
N LEU A 312 -36.22 21.86 -50.34
CA LEU A 312 -37.13 21.70 -49.20
C LEU A 312 -38.52 21.20 -49.61
N ILE A 313 -38.78 21.03 -50.91
CA ILE A 313 -40.04 20.45 -51.41
C ILE A 313 -39.75 19.01 -51.82
N THR A 314 -40.57 18.07 -51.36
CA THR A 314 -40.42 16.64 -51.71
C THR A 314 -40.70 16.41 -53.20
N SER A 315 -40.17 15.33 -53.77
CA SER A 315 -40.43 14.97 -55.17
C SER A 315 -41.93 14.86 -55.46
N LYS A 316 -42.68 14.20 -54.56
CA LYS A 316 -44.13 14.04 -54.69
C LYS A 316 -44.87 15.38 -54.69
N GLU A 317 -44.50 16.30 -53.79
CA GLU A 317 -45.07 17.65 -53.73
C GLU A 317 -44.77 18.46 -55.00
N LYS A 318 -43.54 18.35 -55.52
CA LYS A 318 -43.14 18.98 -56.79
C LYS A 318 -43.98 18.48 -57.95
N ASP A 319 -44.17 17.17 -58.05
CA ASP A 319 -44.94 16.55 -59.13
C ASP A 319 -46.41 17.00 -59.10
N ILE A 320 -47.02 16.98 -57.92
CA ILE A 320 -48.41 17.44 -57.73
C ILE A 320 -48.55 18.91 -58.15
N THR A 321 -47.75 19.81 -57.59
CA THR A 321 -47.90 21.24 -57.89
C THR A 321 -47.54 21.58 -59.32
N SER A 322 -46.52 20.91 -59.90
CA SER A 322 -46.15 21.09 -61.30
C SER A 322 -47.25 20.63 -62.26
N SER A 323 -47.98 19.57 -61.92
CA SER A 323 -49.12 19.11 -62.71
C SER A 323 -50.29 20.11 -62.70
N HIS A 324 -50.57 20.72 -61.54
CA HIS A 324 -51.56 21.80 -61.43
C HIS A 324 -51.14 23.04 -62.23
N ILE A 325 -49.87 23.43 -62.17
CA ILE A 325 -49.32 24.54 -62.97
C ILE A 325 -49.44 24.25 -64.46
N ALA A 326 -49.13 23.03 -64.91
CA ALA A 326 -49.24 22.65 -66.33
C ALA A 326 -50.68 22.78 -66.86
N LEU A 327 -51.68 22.39 -66.06
CA LEU A 327 -53.09 22.57 -66.41
C LEU A 327 -53.48 24.06 -66.48
N LEU A 328 -52.96 24.91 -65.58
CA LEU A 328 -53.16 26.36 -65.66
C LEU A 328 -52.47 26.97 -66.89
N GLU A 329 -51.28 26.49 -67.27
CA GLU A 329 -50.58 26.87 -68.50
C GLU A 329 -51.43 26.50 -69.74
N GLU A 330 -52.07 25.32 -69.76
CA GLU A 330 -52.97 24.94 -70.85
C GLU A 330 -54.19 25.86 -70.97
N ILE A 331 -54.83 26.20 -69.85
CA ILE A 331 -55.96 27.15 -69.81
C ILE A 331 -55.52 28.53 -70.33
N ALA A 332 -54.37 29.03 -69.86
CA ALA A 332 -53.85 30.31 -70.29
C ALA A 332 -53.53 30.34 -71.80
N ASN A 333 -52.95 29.26 -72.34
CA ASN A 333 -52.69 29.14 -73.77
C ASN A 333 -53.98 29.08 -74.60
N LYS A 334 -55.04 28.39 -74.13
CA LYS A 334 -56.36 28.41 -74.78
C LYS A 334 -56.93 29.83 -74.82
N ASN A 335 -56.85 30.55 -73.71
CA ASN A 335 -57.33 31.94 -73.63
C ASN A 335 -56.55 32.88 -74.57
N LEU A 336 -55.23 32.74 -74.65
CA LEU A 336 -54.40 33.49 -75.60
C LEU A 336 -54.80 33.20 -77.06
N LYS A 337 -55.13 31.93 -77.37
CA LYS A 337 -55.65 31.54 -78.67
C LYS A 337 -57.00 32.17 -78.97
N LEU A 338 -57.93 32.16 -78.02
CA LEU A 338 -59.24 32.83 -78.16
C LEU A 338 -59.07 34.33 -78.42
N MET A 339 -58.19 35.01 -77.69
CA MET A 339 -57.88 36.42 -77.90
C MET A 339 -57.25 36.67 -79.28
N LEU A 340 -56.38 35.78 -79.76
CA LEU A 340 -55.80 35.86 -81.09
C LEU A 340 -56.87 35.67 -82.19
N ASP A 341 -57.76 34.70 -82.01
CA ASP A 341 -58.87 34.44 -82.93
C ASP A 341 -59.80 35.65 -83.02
N LYS A 342 -60.03 36.34 -81.89
CA LYS A 342 -60.79 37.59 -81.80
C LYS A 342 -60.06 38.79 -82.43
N ILE A 343 -58.74 38.88 -82.34
CA ILE A 343 -57.96 39.90 -83.07
C ILE A 343 -58.10 39.71 -84.58
N ASN A 344 -58.04 38.45 -85.04
CA ASN A 344 -58.15 38.10 -86.45
C ASN A 344 -59.58 38.23 -86.98
N ASN A 345 -60.58 37.96 -86.13
CA ASN A 345 -62.00 38.01 -86.46
C ASN A 345 -62.77 38.80 -85.38
N PRO A 346 -62.69 40.15 -85.35
CA PRO A 346 -63.29 40.96 -84.29
C PRO A 346 -64.82 40.82 -84.10
N SER A 347 -65.53 40.24 -85.06
CA SER A 347 -66.98 39.99 -84.92
C SER A 347 -67.33 38.82 -83.99
N ILE A 348 -66.41 37.90 -83.69
CA ILE A 348 -66.69 36.74 -82.83
C ILE A 348 -66.81 37.17 -81.36
N SER A 349 -67.58 36.48 -80.53
CA SER A 349 -67.54 36.67 -79.06
C SER A 349 -66.64 35.61 -78.43
N ILE A 350 -65.80 36.01 -77.47
CA ILE A 350 -64.99 35.05 -76.71
C ILE A 350 -65.31 35.15 -75.22
N ILE A 351 -65.27 34.00 -74.55
CA ILE A 351 -65.37 33.87 -73.09
C ILE A 351 -64.12 33.14 -72.65
N LEU A 352 -63.41 33.70 -71.69
CA LEU A 352 -62.15 33.13 -71.22
C LEU A 352 -62.42 32.07 -70.16
N GLU A 353 -61.70 30.97 -70.25
CA GLU A 353 -61.73 29.89 -69.27
C GLU A 353 -60.93 30.31 -68.02
N SER A 354 -61.40 29.91 -66.84
CA SER A 354 -60.64 30.05 -65.59
C SER A 354 -60.91 28.85 -64.69
N ASN A 355 -59.97 28.53 -63.81
CA ASN A 355 -60.12 27.44 -62.86
C ASN A 355 -59.67 27.91 -61.46
N SER A 356 -60.59 28.60 -60.78
CA SER A 356 -60.32 29.18 -59.46
C SER A 356 -59.93 28.15 -58.42
N ASP A 357 -60.48 26.93 -58.50
CA ASP A 357 -60.19 25.86 -57.55
C ASP A 357 -58.75 25.35 -57.71
N LEU A 358 -58.28 25.25 -58.95
CA LEU A 358 -56.91 24.85 -59.24
C LEU A 358 -55.90 25.96 -58.89
N GLU A 359 -56.25 27.23 -59.17
CA GLU A 359 -55.48 28.39 -58.72
C GLU A 359 -55.33 28.40 -57.19
N ALA A 360 -56.44 28.19 -56.46
CA ALA A 360 -56.44 28.13 -54.99
C ALA A 360 -55.54 27.00 -54.46
N LYS A 361 -55.61 25.79 -55.05
CA LYS A 361 -54.72 24.68 -54.69
C LYS A 361 -53.24 25.02 -54.87
N VAL A 362 -52.87 25.72 -55.94
CA VAL A 362 -51.49 26.15 -56.16
C VAL A 362 -51.08 27.20 -55.13
N VAL A 363 -51.95 28.16 -54.82
CA VAL A 363 -51.71 29.17 -53.77
C VAL A 363 -51.51 28.51 -52.40
N ASP A 364 -52.35 27.55 -52.05
CA ASP A 364 -52.28 26.82 -50.78
C ASP A 364 -50.96 26.05 -50.66
N ASN A 365 -50.58 25.31 -51.71
CA ASN A 365 -49.31 24.58 -51.76
C ASN A 365 -48.10 25.53 -51.61
N ILE A 366 -48.08 26.66 -52.35
CA ILE A 366 -47.00 27.66 -52.24
C ILE A 366 -46.94 28.23 -50.82
N THR A 367 -48.08 28.48 -50.20
CA THR A 367 -48.17 29.00 -48.83
C THR A 367 -47.60 28.00 -47.82
N GLU A 368 -47.94 26.72 -47.95
CA GLU A 368 -47.39 25.64 -47.13
C GLU A 368 -45.86 25.54 -47.28
N TYR A 369 -45.35 25.54 -48.51
CA TYR A 369 -43.91 25.50 -48.79
C TYR A 369 -43.19 26.71 -48.17
N ASN A 370 -43.75 27.91 -48.35
CA ASN A 370 -43.17 29.14 -47.81
C ASN A 370 -43.17 29.19 -46.28
N ASN A 371 -44.20 28.65 -45.62
CA ASN A 371 -44.22 28.55 -44.17
C ASN A 371 -43.10 27.63 -43.67
N ARG A 372 -42.93 26.46 -44.29
CA ARG A 372 -41.84 25.53 -43.98
C ARG A 372 -40.45 26.13 -44.24
N ILE A 373 -40.28 26.85 -45.35
CA ILE A 373 -39.04 27.58 -45.67
C ILE A 373 -38.73 28.62 -44.58
N LYS A 374 -39.73 29.41 -44.15
CA LYS A 374 -39.57 30.40 -43.08
C LYS A 374 -39.15 29.78 -41.76
N GLU A 375 -39.80 28.69 -41.34
CA GLU A 375 -39.46 27.98 -40.11
C GLU A 375 -38.01 27.50 -40.11
N ILE A 376 -37.57 26.89 -41.21
CA ILE A 376 -36.19 26.41 -41.36
C ILE A 376 -35.21 27.59 -41.37
N ASN A 377 -35.48 28.66 -42.12
CA ASN A 377 -34.62 29.84 -42.16
C ASN A 377 -34.47 30.53 -40.79
N ILE A 378 -35.54 30.59 -39.99
CA ILE A 378 -35.48 31.07 -38.60
C ILE A 378 -34.53 30.20 -37.78
N LYS A 379 -34.68 28.86 -37.87
CA LYS A 379 -33.82 27.90 -37.17
C LYS A 379 -32.36 28.01 -37.60
N VAL A 380 -32.08 28.25 -38.89
CA VAL A 380 -30.72 28.47 -39.43
C VAL A 380 -30.14 29.82 -38.96
N LYS A 381 -30.91 30.90 -38.98
CA LYS A 381 -30.46 32.21 -38.44
C LYS A 381 -30.10 32.11 -36.96
N GLN A 382 -30.84 31.28 -36.21
CA GLN A 382 -30.62 31.01 -34.80
C GLN A 382 -29.84 29.71 -34.57
N PHE A 383 -29.05 29.22 -35.53
CA PHE A 383 -28.40 27.89 -35.49
C PHE A 383 -27.76 27.58 -34.14
N LYS A 384 -26.94 28.50 -33.61
CA LYS A 384 -26.26 28.33 -32.31
C LYS A 384 -27.23 28.18 -31.13
N ASN A 385 -28.38 28.85 -31.16
CA ASN A 385 -29.39 28.75 -30.11
C ASN A 385 -30.21 27.46 -30.27
N SER A 386 -30.58 27.09 -31.50
CA SER A 386 -31.25 25.82 -31.81
C SER A 386 -30.37 24.63 -31.40
N GLU A 387 -29.08 24.68 -31.71
CA GLU A 387 -28.09 23.66 -31.32
C GLU A 387 -27.98 23.54 -29.79
N LYS A 388 -27.92 24.67 -29.07
CA LYS A 388 -27.92 24.69 -27.60
C LYS A 388 -29.21 24.10 -27.02
N SER A 389 -30.36 24.43 -27.59
CA SER A 389 -31.67 23.91 -27.17
C SER A 389 -31.75 22.39 -27.35
N ILE A 390 -31.33 21.88 -28.50
CA ILE A 390 -31.26 20.43 -28.76
C ILE A 390 -30.29 19.77 -27.78
N ARG A 391 -29.10 20.35 -27.56
CA ARG A 391 -28.13 19.85 -26.58
C ARG A 391 -28.74 19.77 -25.18
N TYR A 392 -29.47 20.79 -24.75
CA TYR A 392 -30.15 20.81 -23.45
C TYR A 392 -31.17 19.67 -23.34
N LYS A 393 -32.04 19.51 -24.36
CA LYS A 393 -33.05 18.44 -24.40
C LYS A 393 -32.43 17.04 -24.40
N ILE A 394 -31.32 16.83 -25.12
CA ILE A 394 -30.60 15.55 -25.13
C ILE A 394 -30.14 15.17 -23.73
N TRP A 395 -29.43 16.08 -23.05
CA TRP A 395 -28.90 15.78 -21.73
C TRP A 395 -30.03 15.56 -20.71
N GLY A 396 -31.12 16.31 -20.82
CA GLY A 396 -32.29 16.11 -19.96
C GLY A 396 -33.05 14.82 -20.22
N ALA A 397 -33.14 14.38 -21.48
CA ALA A 397 -33.72 13.09 -21.84
C ALA A 397 -32.88 11.91 -21.32
N ILE A 398 -31.54 12.01 -21.43
CA ILE A 398 -30.63 10.99 -20.88
C ILE A 398 -30.74 10.95 -19.35
N ARG A 399 -30.85 12.12 -18.69
CA ARG A 399 -31.05 12.21 -17.24
C ARG A 399 -32.35 11.52 -16.81
N GLU A 400 -33.44 11.77 -17.53
CA GLU A 400 -34.74 11.15 -17.26
C GLU A 400 -34.68 9.63 -17.47
N LEU A 401 -34.11 9.16 -18.58
CA LEU A 401 -33.92 7.74 -18.88
C LEU A 401 -33.15 6.99 -17.79
N CYS A 402 -32.19 7.66 -17.16
CA CYS A 402 -31.32 7.09 -16.13
C CYS A 402 -31.76 7.45 -14.70
N ASN A 403 -32.94 8.05 -14.51
CA ASN A 403 -33.32 8.60 -13.21
C ASN A 403 -33.37 7.53 -12.12
N ALA A 404 -33.91 6.34 -12.42
CA ALA A 404 -33.98 5.22 -11.50
C ALA A 404 -32.58 4.79 -10.98
N GLU A 405 -31.56 4.78 -11.85
CA GLU A 405 -30.18 4.47 -11.47
C GLU A 405 -29.60 5.52 -10.53
N PHE A 406 -29.85 6.80 -10.80
CA PHE A 406 -29.39 7.88 -9.93
C PHE A 406 -30.08 7.86 -8.56
N GLU A 407 -31.38 7.57 -8.51
CA GLU A 407 -32.10 7.42 -7.24
C GLU A 407 -31.60 6.21 -6.44
N ALA A 408 -31.38 5.07 -7.10
CA ALA A 408 -30.86 3.87 -6.46
C ALA A 408 -29.43 4.09 -5.92
N PHE A 409 -28.56 4.75 -6.70
CA PHE A 409 -27.22 5.10 -6.24
C PHE A 409 -27.25 6.15 -5.12
N SER A 410 -28.14 7.14 -5.17
CA SER A 410 -28.27 8.16 -4.11
C SER A 410 -28.72 7.54 -2.78
N LYS A 411 -29.62 6.54 -2.81
CA LYS A 411 -29.99 5.78 -1.60
C LYS A 411 -28.78 5.04 -1.04
N TYR A 412 -28.04 4.35 -1.89
CA TYR A 412 -26.80 3.67 -1.49
C TYR A 412 -25.75 4.65 -0.92
N GLU A 413 -25.56 5.83 -1.51
CA GLU A 413 -24.63 6.85 -0.99
C GLU A 413 -25.03 7.34 0.41
N ASN A 414 -26.34 7.51 0.66
CA ASN A 414 -26.84 7.90 1.98
C ASN A 414 -26.60 6.80 3.03
N ASP A 415 -26.92 5.54 2.71
CA ASP A 415 -26.69 4.41 3.61
C ASP A 415 -25.20 4.23 3.91
N TYR A 416 -24.36 4.31 2.87
CA TYR A 416 -22.90 4.31 3.00
C TYR A 416 -22.42 5.43 3.93
N LYS A 417 -22.93 6.66 3.77
CA LYS A 417 -22.50 7.82 4.55
C LYS A 417 -22.80 7.62 6.04
N ILE A 418 -23.99 7.12 6.38
CA ILE A 418 -24.39 6.83 7.77
C ILE A 418 -23.42 5.80 8.38
N ILE A 419 -23.18 4.69 7.68
CA ILE A 419 -22.29 3.63 8.15
C ILE A 419 -20.85 4.16 8.30
N TYR A 420 -20.35 4.90 7.30
CA TYR A 420 -19.01 5.48 7.31
C TYR A 420 -18.80 6.44 8.50
N GLU A 421 -19.76 7.33 8.76
CA GLU A 421 -19.70 8.27 9.88
C GLU A 421 -19.70 7.53 11.22
N GLN A 422 -20.49 6.46 11.37
CA GLN A 422 -20.47 5.62 12.56
C GLN A 422 -19.09 4.99 12.80
N TYR A 423 -18.48 4.37 11.78
CA TYR A 423 -17.16 3.75 11.92
C TYR A 423 -16.06 4.79 12.20
N GLN A 424 -16.17 6.01 11.65
CA GLN A 424 -15.25 7.11 11.96
C GLN A 424 -15.35 7.56 13.42
N LEU A 425 -16.57 7.67 13.97
CA LEU A 425 -16.78 7.99 15.38
C LEU A 425 -16.15 6.93 16.29
N GLU A 426 -16.37 5.64 15.98
CA GLU A 426 -15.76 4.54 16.73
C GLU A 426 -14.23 4.56 16.66
N LEU A 427 -13.65 4.84 15.49
CA LEU A 427 -12.19 4.95 15.32
C LEU A 427 -11.60 6.10 16.13
N ASN A 428 -12.29 7.25 16.16
CA ASN A 428 -11.87 8.40 16.95
C ASN A 428 -11.95 8.13 18.46
N ALA A 429 -12.99 7.43 18.92
CA ALA A 429 -13.10 7.00 20.31
C ALA A 429 -11.93 6.07 20.72
N ILE A 430 -11.53 5.14 19.84
CA ILE A 430 -10.36 4.27 20.07
C ILE A 430 -9.07 5.10 20.16
N LYS A 431 -8.88 6.11 19.30
CA LYS A 431 -7.72 7.00 19.37
C LYS A 431 -7.67 7.76 20.69
N GLU A 432 -8.79 8.35 21.11
CA GLU A 432 -8.88 9.10 22.36
C GLU A 432 -8.58 8.20 23.59
N GLN A 433 -9.11 6.98 23.61
CA GLN A 433 -8.77 5.97 24.61
C GLN A 433 -7.28 5.64 24.60
N GLY A 434 -6.68 5.49 23.42
CA GLY A 434 -5.25 5.22 23.24
C GLY A 434 -4.37 6.36 23.77
N ASP A 435 -4.72 7.61 23.47
CA ASP A 435 -3.99 8.79 23.91
C ASP A 435 -4.06 8.96 25.43
N ASN A 436 -5.24 8.76 26.02
CA ASN A 436 -5.40 8.79 27.48
C ASN A 436 -4.61 7.67 28.17
N ASN A 437 -4.62 6.46 27.59
CA ASN A 437 -3.84 5.34 28.10
C ASN A 437 -2.32 5.61 28.01
N ASN A 438 -1.84 6.21 26.91
CA ASN A 438 -0.44 6.57 26.74
C ASN A 438 0.01 7.66 27.72
N LYS A 439 -0.84 8.67 28.00
CA LYS A 439 -0.57 9.66 29.05
C LYS A 439 -0.39 8.97 30.41
N LYS A 440 -1.26 8.02 30.75
CA LYS A 440 -1.17 7.29 32.02
C LYS A 440 0.08 6.42 32.10
N ILE A 441 0.47 5.74 31.01
CA ILE A 441 1.74 4.99 30.95
C ILE A 441 2.92 5.92 31.20
N LYS A 442 2.92 7.12 30.61
CA LYS A 442 3.99 8.10 30.81
C LYS A 442 4.08 8.54 32.28
N GLU A 443 2.95 8.88 32.90
CA GLU A 443 2.89 9.24 34.32
C GLU A 443 3.44 8.14 35.24
N LEU A 444 3.06 6.87 35.00
CA LEU A 444 3.53 5.72 35.77
C LEU A 444 5.05 5.49 35.61
N ARG A 445 5.59 5.74 34.40
CA ARG A 445 7.04 5.63 34.15
C ARG A 445 7.84 6.73 34.82
N ASP A 446 7.31 7.96 34.85
CA ASP A 446 7.96 9.09 35.51
C ASP A 446 8.07 8.86 37.04
N GLN A 447 7.15 8.11 37.64
CA GLN A 447 7.19 7.71 39.05
C GLN A 447 8.30 6.68 39.39
N ILE A 448 8.85 5.95 38.42
CA ILE A 448 9.82 4.85 38.63
C ILE A 448 11.29 5.33 38.67
N SER A 449 11.57 6.63 38.46
CA SER A 449 12.94 7.16 38.29
C SER A 449 13.73 7.34 39.61
N ASN A 450 14.13 6.26 40.29
CA ASN A 450 14.88 6.33 41.56
C ASN A 450 16.35 5.85 41.41
N ILE A 451 17.14 6.60 40.65
CA ILE A 451 18.60 6.39 40.46
C ILE A 451 19.38 6.43 41.78
N ASP A 452 18.87 7.17 42.75
CA ASP A 452 19.53 7.40 44.04
C ASP A 452 19.49 6.12 44.90
N ALA A 453 18.41 5.32 44.83
CA ALA A 453 18.32 4.02 45.49
C ALA A 453 19.37 3.02 44.99
N THR A 454 19.70 3.06 43.70
CA THR A 454 20.76 2.24 43.09
C THR A 454 22.13 2.63 43.61
N ILE A 455 22.42 3.94 43.69
CA ILE A 455 23.68 4.46 44.22
C ILE A 455 23.88 3.99 45.66
N ASP A 456 22.83 4.14 46.48
CA ASP A 456 22.85 3.73 47.88
C ASP A 456 23.08 2.22 48.01
N SER A 457 22.43 1.40 47.17
CA SER A 457 22.63 -0.05 47.20
C SER A 457 24.07 -0.46 46.88
N ILE A 458 24.66 0.09 45.81
CA ILE A 458 26.05 -0.23 45.43
C ILE A 458 27.02 0.24 46.52
N ASN A 459 26.86 1.45 47.03
CA ASN A 459 27.74 2.00 48.07
C ASN A 459 27.63 1.26 49.40
N GLN A 460 26.43 0.82 49.80
CA GLN A 460 26.26 -0.02 50.99
C GLN A 460 26.96 -1.37 50.84
N ARG A 461 26.88 -1.99 49.66
CA ARG A 461 27.55 -3.27 49.38
C ARG A 461 29.07 -3.14 49.39
N LEU A 462 29.62 -2.08 48.82
CA LEU A 462 31.05 -1.79 48.90
C LEU A 462 31.51 -1.72 50.38
N LYS A 463 30.76 -1.02 51.23
CA LYS A 463 31.05 -0.93 52.67
C LYS A 463 30.97 -2.29 53.37
N LEU A 464 29.97 -3.12 53.05
CA LEU A 464 29.82 -4.47 53.61
C LEU A 464 30.97 -5.40 53.23
N LEU A 465 31.53 -5.23 52.02
CA LEU A 465 32.72 -5.93 51.53
C LEU A 465 34.04 -5.34 52.08
N GLY A 466 33.96 -4.38 53.00
CA GLY A 466 35.12 -3.74 53.64
C GLY A 466 35.83 -2.69 52.78
N ILE A 467 35.20 -2.22 51.70
CA ILE A 467 35.78 -1.22 50.79
C ILE A 467 35.26 0.17 51.14
N TYR A 468 36.18 1.03 51.58
CA TYR A 468 35.90 2.43 51.93
C TYR A 468 36.67 3.44 51.07
N GLY A 469 37.55 2.97 50.17
CA GLY A 469 38.45 3.82 49.38
C GLY A 469 37.79 4.57 48.21
N PHE A 470 36.57 4.20 47.81
CA PHE A 470 35.80 4.87 46.76
C PHE A 470 34.29 4.64 46.91
N SER A 471 33.50 5.44 46.21
CA SER A 471 32.03 5.37 46.13
C SER A 471 31.53 5.77 44.74
N ILE A 472 30.29 5.41 44.41
CA ILE A 472 29.57 5.91 43.24
C ILE A 472 28.73 7.13 43.64
N LYS A 473 28.66 8.14 42.78
CA LYS A 473 27.80 9.32 42.92
C LYS A 473 27.07 9.62 41.62
N LYS A 474 25.98 10.39 41.73
CA LYS A 474 25.25 10.95 40.58
C LYS A 474 26.10 12.02 39.89
N HIS A 475 26.06 12.05 38.56
CA HIS A 475 26.72 13.11 37.79
C HIS A 475 26.00 14.45 38.01
N THR A 476 26.76 15.51 38.32
CA THR A 476 26.21 16.84 38.70
C THR A 476 25.42 17.51 37.59
N GLU A 477 25.76 17.27 36.32
CA GLU A 477 25.08 17.87 35.15
C GLU A 477 24.14 16.91 34.42
N SER A 478 24.19 15.61 34.73
CA SER A 478 23.42 14.57 34.03
C SER A 478 22.81 13.65 35.06
N ASN A 479 21.59 13.97 35.50
CA ASN A 479 20.87 13.27 36.56
C ASN A 479 20.65 11.77 36.28
N ASP A 480 20.86 11.33 35.04
CA ASP A 480 20.66 9.95 34.60
C ASP A 480 21.97 9.12 34.52
N LYS A 481 23.08 9.61 35.08
CA LYS A 481 24.40 8.96 35.01
C LYS A 481 25.14 8.96 36.34
N TYR A 482 26.11 8.06 36.45
CA TYR A 482 26.98 7.90 37.62
C TYR A 482 28.45 8.18 37.33
N ILE A 483 29.19 8.53 38.39
CA ILE A 483 30.65 8.66 38.42
C ILE A 483 31.23 7.97 39.64
N ILE A 484 32.46 7.47 39.53
CA ILE A 484 33.22 6.90 40.65
C ILE A 484 34.07 8.01 41.29
N SER A 485 34.05 8.13 42.63
CA SER A 485 34.73 9.19 43.38
C SER A 485 35.43 8.64 44.63
N ARG A 486 36.64 9.15 44.95
CA ARG A 486 37.43 8.77 46.16
C ARG A 486 37.20 9.67 47.37
N SER A 487 36.67 10.89 47.20
CA SER A 487 36.47 11.85 48.30
C SER A 487 35.14 12.59 48.15
N GLU A 488 34.68 13.27 49.20
CA GLU A 488 33.44 14.04 49.12
C GLU A 488 33.49 15.18 48.09
N ASN A 489 34.68 15.70 47.75
CA ASN A 489 34.87 16.97 47.05
C ASN A 489 35.78 16.94 45.81
N THR A 490 36.15 15.78 45.23
CA THR A 490 36.97 15.75 44.00
C THR A 490 36.22 15.21 42.77
N THR A 491 36.22 16.02 41.70
CA THR A 491 35.99 15.61 40.31
C THR A 491 37.29 15.09 39.70
N ASP A 492 37.84 14.03 40.30
CA ASP A 492 39.07 13.41 39.78
C ASP A 492 38.79 12.73 38.44
N LYS A 493 39.56 13.10 37.41
CA LYS A 493 39.48 12.50 36.08
C LYS A 493 40.01 11.06 36.15
N ASP A 494 39.22 10.09 35.69
CA ASP A 494 39.55 8.66 35.55
C ASP A 494 39.86 7.88 36.85
N VAL A 495 39.05 8.06 37.91
CA VAL A 495 39.18 7.29 39.17
C VAL A 495 39.19 5.77 38.92
N TYR A 496 38.37 5.27 37.99
CA TYR A 496 38.30 3.83 37.67
C TYR A 496 39.67 3.22 37.31
N ARG A 497 40.50 3.94 36.55
CA ARG A 497 41.83 3.45 36.12
C ARG A 497 42.81 3.35 37.29
N SER A 498 42.62 4.16 38.33
CA SER A 498 43.45 4.19 39.53
C SER A 498 43.12 3.10 40.56
N LEU A 499 42.00 2.39 40.41
CA LEU A 499 41.60 1.29 41.28
C LEU A 499 42.49 0.06 41.07
N SER A 500 42.61 -0.78 42.10
CA SER A 500 43.22 -2.10 41.96
C SER A 500 42.35 -3.02 41.09
N GLU A 501 42.95 -4.05 40.49
CA GLU A 501 42.21 -5.01 39.65
C GLU A 501 41.07 -5.71 40.40
N GLY A 502 41.24 -5.96 41.71
CA GLY A 502 40.19 -6.50 42.54
C GLY A 502 39.02 -5.51 42.76
N GLU A 503 39.32 -4.24 43.05
CA GLU A 503 38.30 -3.20 43.20
C GLU A 503 37.53 -2.92 41.91
N LYS A 504 38.21 -2.95 40.74
CA LYS A 504 37.57 -2.85 39.42
C LYS A 504 36.58 -3.99 39.19
N THR A 505 36.99 -5.22 39.53
CA THR A 505 36.14 -6.41 39.40
C THR A 505 34.91 -6.30 40.29
N LEU A 506 35.07 -5.87 41.54
CA LEU A 506 33.95 -5.70 42.48
C LEU A 506 32.96 -4.62 42.03
N ILE A 507 33.43 -3.44 41.66
CA ILE A 507 32.51 -2.34 41.29
C ILE A 507 31.76 -2.63 39.99
N THR A 508 32.42 -3.23 39.00
CA THR A 508 31.79 -3.60 37.73
C THR A 508 30.77 -4.71 37.93
N PHE A 509 31.05 -5.67 38.81
CA PHE A 509 30.12 -6.75 39.13
C PHE A 509 28.91 -6.24 39.92
N LEU A 510 29.11 -5.38 40.92
CA LEU A 510 28.02 -4.74 41.67
C LEU A 510 27.13 -3.88 40.76
N TYR A 511 27.71 -3.15 39.83
CA TYR A 511 26.96 -2.42 38.81
C TYR A 511 26.15 -3.37 37.91
N PHE A 512 26.75 -4.47 37.45
CA PHE A 512 26.05 -5.48 36.66
C PHE A 512 24.87 -6.12 37.43
N LEU A 513 25.02 -6.34 38.73
CA LEU A 513 23.93 -6.86 39.57
C LEU A 513 22.74 -5.91 39.60
N GLU A 514 22.99 -4.61 39.72
CA GLU A 514 21.91 -3.63 39.63
C GLU A 514 21.30 -3.59 38.22
N CYS A 515 22.11 -3.70 37.16
CA CYS A 515 21.60 -3.85 35.78
C CYS A 515 20.69 -5.08 35.62
N CYS A 516 20.92 -6.15 36.38
CA CYS A 516 20.05 -7.34 36.39
C CYS A 516 18.71 -7.13 37.12
N LYS A 517 18.63 -6.12 38.01
CA LYS A 517 17.42 -5.77 38.78
C LYS A 517 16.61 -4.66 38.13
N GLY A 518 17.22 -3.87 37.24
CA GLY A 518 16.63 -2.67 36.66
C GLY A 518 16.72 -2.60 35.14
N LYS A 519 16.40 -1.42 34.60
CA LYS A 519 16.68 -1.08 33.19
C LYS A 519 17.64 0.09 33.14
N THR A 520 18.47 0.16 32.11
CA THR A 520 19.43 1.27 31.90
C THR A 520 18.88 2.37 30.98
N ASP A 521 17.69 2.15 30.41
CA ASP A 521 16.99 3.10 29.53
C ASP A 521 15.52 3.22 29.96
N LYS A 522 15.07 4.46 30.20
CA LYS A 522 13.69 4.80 30.60
C LYS A 522 12.65 4.41 29.54
N ASN A 523 13.08 4.28 28.28
CA ASN A 523 12.23 3.92 27.15
C ASN A 523 12.35 2.43 26.77
N ASP A 524 13.07 1.62 27.55
CA ASP A 524 13.22 0.20 27.29
C ASP A 524 11.89 -0.55 27.47
N THR A 525 11.31 -0.95 26.34
CA THR A 525 10.03 -1.68 26.24
C THR A 525 10.22 -3.19 26.14
N ASP A 526 11.44 -3.70 26.27
CA ASP A 526 11.68 -5.14 26.25
C ASP A 526 11.14 -5.78 27.54
N MET A 527 10.13 -6.62 27.36
CA MET A 527 9.43 -7.37 28.42
C MET A 527 9.74 -8.87 28.35
N ARG A 528 10.71 -9.29 27.51
CA ARG A 528 11.14 -10.69 27.44
C ARG A 528 11.77 -11.12 28.76
N ASP A 529 11.66 -12.42 29.03
CA ASP A 529 12.34 -13.06 30.16
C ASP A 529 13.86 -12.84 30.08
N VAL A 530 14.52 -12.67 31.23
CA VAL A 530 15.95 -12.35 31.27
C VAL A 530 16.80 -13.62 31.26
N PHE A 531 17.81 -13.64 30.39
CA PHE A 531 18.89 -14.63 30.39
C PHE A 531 20.20 -13.95 30.78
N ILE A 532 20.71 -14.32 31.97
CA ILE A 532 21.94 -13.78 32.54
C ILE A 532 23.12 -14.69 32.20
N VAL A 533 24.20 -14.12 31.68
CA VAL A 533 25.47 -14.81 31.42
C VAL A 533 26.58 -14.12 32.20
N ILE A 534 27.33 -14.86 33.00
CA ILE A 534 28.42 -14.34 33.83
C ILE A 534 29.70 -15.09 33.46
N ASP A 535 30.69 -14.34 32.97
CA ASP A 535 32.02 -14.85 32.65
C ASP A 535 33.03 -14.41 33.71
N ASP A 536 33.40 -15.37 34.55
CA ASP A 536 34.46 -15.30 35.54
C ASP A 536 34.44 -14.05 36.46
N PRO A 537 33.43 -13.95 37.35
CA PRO A 537 33.18 -12.75 38.16
C PRO A 537 34.20 -12.51 39.27
N ILE A 538 35.21 -13.38 39.39
CA ILE A 538 36.21 -13.35 40.46
C ILE A 538 37.65 -13.27 39.95
N SER A 539 37.85 -12.94 38.68
CA SER A 539 39.20 -12.76 38.14
C SER A 539 39.96 -11.74 38.98
N SER A 540 41.18 -12.07 39.42
CA SER A 540 42.04 -11.21 40.23
C SER A 540 41.51 -10.82 41.63
N LEU A 541 40.47 -11.50 42.15
CA LEU A 541 40.00 -11.31 43.52
C LEU A 541 40.78 -12.17 44.53
N SER A 542 40.88 -11.66 45.77
CA SER A 542 41.38 -12.46 46.89
C SER A 542 40.40 -13.58 47.26
N GLN A 543 40.90 -14.63 47.90
CA GLN A 543 40.10 -15.80 48.29
C GLN A 543 38.93 -15.44 49.21
N ASN A 544 39.03 -14.34 49.97
CA ASN A 544 37.99 -13.87 50.88
C ASN A 544 36.72 -13.43 50.12
N TYR A 545 36.86 -12.77 48.96
CA TYR A 545 35.73 -12.30 48.17
C TYR A 545 35.03 -13.39 47.36
N VAL A 546 35.67 -14.55 47.18
CA VAL A 546 35.09 -15.67 46.43
C VAL A 546 33.77 -16.13 47.06
N TYR A 547 33.72 -16.20 48.40
CA TYR A 547 32.52 -16.58 49.13
C TYR A 547 31.40 -15.53 49.00
N ASP A 548 31.76 -14.25 49.13
CA ASP A 548 30.79 -13.16 49.00
C ASP A 548 30.15 -13.13 47.61
N ILE A 549 30.96 -13.25 46.56
CA ILE A 549 30.46 -13.25 45.18
C ILE A 549 29.60 -14.48 44.88
N ALA A 550 30.01 -15.66 45.37
CA ALA A 550 29.22 -16.89 45.20
C ALA A 550 27.86 -16.77 45.91
N SER A 551 27.85 -16.22 47.13
CA SER A 551 26.64 -15.96 47.92
C SER A 551 25.72 -14.97 47.22
N ILE A 552 26.25 -13.85 46.73
CA ILE A 552 25.47 -12.83 46.02
C ILE A 552 24.83 -13.42 44.76
N ILE A 553 25.57 -14.17 43.94
CA ILE A 553 25.03 -14.82 42.74
C ILE A 553 23.90 -15.80 43.11
N HIS A 554 24.11 -16.62 44.13
CA HIS A 554 23.11 -17.60 44.55
C HIS A 554 21.82 -16.92 45.04
N HIS A 555 21.95 -15.97 45.96
CA HIS A 555 20.78 -15.37 46.59
C HIS A 555 20.08 -14.35 45.72
N GLU A 556 20.80 -13.54 44.93
CA GLU A 556 20.22 -12.42 44.18
C GLU A 556 19.90 -12.74 42.73
N ILE A 557 20.70 -13.58 42.07
CA ILE A 557 20.48 -13.95 40.67
C ILE A 557 19.68 -15.24 40.58
N ILE A 558 20.08 -16.28 41.31
CA ILE A 558 19.51 -17.62 41.17
C ILE A 558 18.16 -17.77 41.93
N ASN A 559 18.08 -17.26 43.17
CA ASN A 559 16.91 -17.44 44.04
C ASN A 559 15.89 -16.29 44.02
N ASN A 560 16.32 -15.03 43.86
CA ASN A 560 15.45 -13.88 44.15
C ASN A 560 14.54 -13.41 43.01
N ASN A 561 14.78 -13.83 41.76
CA ASN A 561 14.21 -13.10 40.62
C ASN A 561 13.19 -13.92 39.82
N LYS A 562 11.90 -13.53 39.88
CA LYS A 562 10.81 -14.18 39.12
C LYS A 562 10.96 -13.97 37.60
N ALA A 563 11.65 -12.91 37.17
CA ALA A 563 11.89 -12.55 35.76
C ALA A 563 13.12 -13.23 35.15
N VAL A 564 14.05 -13.76 35.96
CA VAL A 564 15.23 -14.48 35.46
C VAL A 564 14.86 -15.94 35.21
N LYS A 565 14.64 -16.27 33.94
CA LYS A 565 14.35 -17.65 33.52
C LYS A 565 15.60 -18.48 33.32
N LYS A 566 16.76 -17.84 33.09
CA LYS A 566 17.96 -18.56 32.73
C LYS A 566 19.24 -17.90 33.20
N THR A 567 20.21 -18.72 33.63
CA THR A 567 21.54 -18.27 34.04
C THR A 567 22.60 -19.20 33.47
N LEU A 568 23.68 -18.61 32.95
CA LEU A 568 24.91 -19.29 32.54
C LEU A 568 26.09 -18.67 33.29
N ILE A 569 26.83 -19.47 34.06
CA ILE A 569 28.01 -19.03 34.79
C ILE A 569 29.22 -19.78 34.23
N LEU A 570 30.26 -19.05 33.85
CA LEU A 570 31.52 -19.58 33.36
C LEU A 570 32.61 -19.20 34.36
N THR A 571 33.48 -20.12 34.74
CA THR A 571 34.61 -19.80 35.61
C THR A 571 35.81 -20.69 35.33
N HIS A 572 37.00 -20.16 35.63
CA HIS A 572 38.24 -20.95 35.65
C HIS A 572 38.66 -21.40 37.05
N ASN A 573 38.00 -20.90 38.09
CA ASN A 573 38.36 -21.15 39.47
C ASN A 573 37.52 -22.32 40.02
N LEU A 574 38.20 -23.41 40.37
CA LEU A 574 37.56 -24.63 40.87
C LEU A 574 36.90 -24.43 42.25
N TYR A 575 37.49 -23.61 43.12
CA TYR A 575 36.94 -23.30 44.44
C TYR A 575 35.60 -22.58 44.32
N PHE A 576 35.52 -21.57 43.44
CA PHE A 576 34.29 -20.84 43.18
C PHE A 576 33.22 -21.72 42.53
N PHE A 577 33.61 -22.55 41.56
CA PHE A 577 32.72 -23.53 40.95
C PHE A 577 32.11 -24.47 42.01
N HIS A 578 32.93 -24.98 42.92
CA HIS A 578 32.48 -25.85 44.00
C HIS A 578 31.58 -25.11 45.01
N GLU A 579 31.87 -23.86 45.31
CA GLU A 579 31.05 -23.05 46.22
C GLU A 579 29.65 -22.79 45.65
N LEU A 580 29.54 -22.47 44.35
CA LEU A 580 28.24 -22.33 43.67
C LEU A 580 27.40 -23.61 43.73
N ILE A 581 28.05 -24.78 43.65
CA ILE A 581 27.37 -26.08 43.76
C ILE A 581 26.95 -26.37 45.19
N LYS A 582 27.77 -26.00 46.19
CA LYS A 582 27.46 -26.17 47.61
C LYS A 582 26.25 -25.35 48.05
N LEU A 583 26.13 -24.14 47.55
CA LEU A 583 25.00 -23.25 47.81
C LEU A 583 23.69 -23.75 47.15
N ALA A 584 23.77 -24.61 46.14
CA ALA A 584 22.60 -25.16 45.48
C ALA A 584 21.69 -25.97 46.44
N PRO A 585 20.36 -25.94 46.24
CA PRO A 585 19.41 -26.55 47.18
C PRO A 585 19.58 -28.07 47.30
N ARG A 586 19.63 -28.57 48.54
CA ARG A 586 19.68 -30.01 48.86
C ARG A 586 18.26 -30.60 48.83
N SER A 587 18.06 -31.70 48.11
CA SER A 587 16.80 -32.47 48.12
C SER A 587 17.07 -33.97 48.17
N LYS A 588 16.04 -34.75 48.55
CA LYS A 588 16.11 -36.22 48.54
C LYS A 588 16.45 -36.68 47.10
N GLU A 589 17.53 -37.45 46.96
CA GLU A 589 18.07 -37.94 45.67
C GLU A 589 18.51 -36.84 44.68
N ASP A 590 18.79 -35.61 45.14
CA ASP A 590 19.20 -34.48 44.27
C ASP A 590 18.20 -34.14 43.15
N ARG A 591 16.91 -34.47 43.31
CA ARG A 591 15.87 -34.28 42.26
C ARG A 591 15.76 -32.82 41.79
N THR A 592 15.78 -31.87 42.72
CA THR A 592 15.72 -30.42 42.39
C THR A 592 16.95 -29.96 41.62
N PHE A 593 18.13 -30.46 42.01
CA PHE A 593 19.39 -30.13 41.35
C PHE A 593 19.40 -30.66 39.91
N LYS A 594 19.06 -31.94 39.71
CA LYS A 594 19.00 -32.56 38.37
C LYS A 594 17.95 -31.92 37.45
N ARG A 595 16.88 -31.36 38.01
CA ARG A 595 15.85 -30.65 37.23
C ARG A 595 16.36 -29.30 36.72
N ASP A 596 17.00 -28.52 37.59
CA ASP A 596 17.24 -27.09 37.35
C ASP A 596 18.69 -26.75 36.97
N TYR A 597 19.67 -27.61 37.27
CA TYR A 597 21.11 -27.37 37.07
C TYR A 597 21.71 -28.25 35.95
N TYR A 598 22.59 -27.65 35.15
CA TYR A 598 23.52 -28.33 34.25
C TYR A 598 24.96 -27.96 34.65
N LEU A 599 25.84 -28.94 34.74
CA LEU A 599 27.26 -28.75 35.02
C LEU A 599 28.08 -29.23 33.82
N GLY A 600 29.02 -28.42 33.35
CA GLY A 600 29.86 -28.78 32.22
C GLY A 600 31.33 -28.43 32.42
N ARG A 601 32.21 -29.19 31.77
CA ARG A 601 33.65 -28.93 31.68
C ARG A 601 33.98 -28.48 30.28
N VAL A 602 34.68 -27.36 30.16
CA VAL A 602 35.29 -26.92 28.90
C VAL A 602 36.77 -27.27 28.96
N THR A 603 37.20 -28.21 28.12
CA THR A 603 38.60 -28.63 28.00
C THR A 603 39.10 -28.34 26.59
N LYS A 604 40.39 -28.08 26.45
CA LYS A 604 41.03 -27.81 25.16
C LYS A 604 42.27 -28.68 25.05
N ASN A 605 42.28 -29.50 23.99
CA ASN A 605 43.50 -30.13 23.50
C ASN A 605 43.93 -29.40 22.22
N GLU A 606 43.62 -29.92 21.03
CA GLU A 606 43.72 -29.18 19.77
C GLU A 606 42.56 -28.19 19.59
N TYR A 607 41.34 -28.63 19.92
CA TYR A 607 40.12 -27.83 19.89
C TYR A 607 39.36 -27.93 21.22
N SER A 608 38.51 -26.94 21.47
CA SER A 608 37.68 -26.87 22.67
C SER A 608 36.46 -27.79 22.58
N ILE A 609 36.28 -28.62 23.61
CA ILE A 609 35.17 -29.54 23.76
C ILE A 609 34.44 -29.26 25.08
N ILE A 610 33.13 -29.54 25.11
CA ILE A 610 32.28 -29.38 26.28
C ILE A 610 31.74 -30.75 26.67
N THR A 611 31.99 -31.16 27.91
CA THR A 611 31.53 -32.44 28.46
C THR A 611 30.69 -32.20 29.71
N GLU A 612 29.63 -32.97 29.92
CA GLU A 612 28.83 -32.89 31.15
C GLU A 612 29.63 -33.41 32.35
N ILE A 613 29.45 -32.79 33.52
CA ILE A 613 30.07 -33.19 34.78
C ILE A 613 28.98 -33.62 35.75
N GLU A 614 29.14 -34.78 36.40
CA GLU A 614 28.25 -35.15 37.50
C GLU A 614 28.62 -34.43 38.79
N LYS A 615 27.62 -33.99 39.57
CA LYS A 615 27.83 -33.36 40.88
C LYS A 615 28.76 -34.15 41.82
N LYS A 616 28.71 -35.50 41.75
CA LYS A 616 29.53 -36.41 42.57
C LYS A 616 30.98 -36.56 42.08
N SER A 617 31.24 -36.27 40.81
CA SER A 617 32.58 -36.35 40.21
C SER A 617 33.49 -35.16 40.57
N ILE A 618 32.91 -34.12 41.21
CA ILE A 618 33.61 -32.90 41.60
C ILE A 618 34.25 -33.15 42.95
N GLN A 619 35.46 -33.67 42.86
CA GLN A 619 36.28 -34.14 43.96
C GLN A 619 37.07 -32.97 44.56
N ASN A 620 37.25 -32.96 45.89
CA ASN A 620 38.09 -31.96 46.56
C ASN A 620 39.56 -32.08 46.09
N GLU A 621 40.39 -31.06 46.34
CA GLU A 621 41.78 -30.98 45.82
C GLU A 621 42.59 -32.27 46.07
N TYR A 622 42.41 -32.85 47.26
CA TYR A 622 43.00 -34.13 47.63
C TYR A 622 42.57 -35.30 46.73
N GLN A 623 41.27 -35.46 46.52
CA GLN A 623 40.72 -36.51 45.65
C GLN A 623 41.11 -36.27 44.17
N SER A 624 41.26 -35.01 43.75
CA SER A 624 41.76 -34.66 42.41
C SER A 624 43.19 -35.17 42.19
N LEU A 625 44.06 -35.12 43.20
CA LEU A 625 45.41 -35.70 43.11
C LEU A 625 45.35 -37.21 42.85
N TRP A 626 44.45 -37.93 43.52
CA TRP A 626 44.22 -39.36 43.27
C TRP A 626 43.67 -39.62 41.87
N GLN A 627 42.77 -38.78 41.36
CA GLN A 627 42.27 -38.92 39.99
C GLN A 627 43.36 -38.71 38.94
N VAL A 628 44.23 -37.69 39.11
CA VAL A 628 45.36 -37.48 38.20
C VAL A 628 46.37 -38.63 38.29
N LEU A 629 46.54 -39.23 39.47
CA LEU A 629 47.36 -40.43 39.66
C LEU A 629 46.78 -41.64 38.88
N LYS A 630 45.45 -41.84 38.90
CA LYS A 630 44.75 -42.86 38.10
C LYS A 630 44.86 -42.58 36.60
N ASP A 631 44.64 -41.33 36.18
CA ASP A 631 44.72 -40.96 34.76
C ASP A 631 46.15 -41.10 34.20
N ALA A 632 47.18 -40.91 35.04
CA ALA A 632 48.57 -41.19 34.69
C ALA A 632 48.87 -42.71 34.59
N LYS A 633 48.25 -43.54 35.45
CA LYS A 633 48.27 -45.01 35.35
C LYS A 633 47.64 -45.48 34.03
N ASP A 634 46.53 -44.88 33.63
CA ASP A 634 45.79 -45.18 32.40
C ASP A 634 46.42 -44.56 31.12
N GLY A 635 47.52 -43.82 31.23
CA GLY A 635 48.21 -43.20 30.09
C GLY A 635 47.54 -41.96 29.49
N LYS A 636 46.54 -41.37 30.16
CA LYS A 636 45.82 -40.16 29.73
C LYS A 636 46.61 -38.86 30.01
N VAL A 637 47.59 -38.92 30.91
CA VAL A 637 48.44 -37.78 31.31
C VAL A 637 49.92 -38.22 31.36
N ASN A 638 50.85 -37.30 31.13
CA ASN A 638 52.29 -37.59 31.04
C ASN A 638 52.86 -38.15 32.36
N LYS A 639 53.56 -39.30 32.29
CA LYS A 639 54.14 -40.05 33.43
C LYS A 639 55.12 -39.24 34.30
N VAL A 640 55.70 -38.16 33.76
CA VAL A 640 56.64 -37.28 34.49
C VAL A 640 56.03 -36.67 35.76
N ILE A 641 54.69 -36.54 35.83
CA ILE A 641 54.02 -35.89 36.98
C ILE A 641 53.80 -36.80 38.19
N ILE A 642 53.95 -38.12 38.03
CA ILE A 642 53.63 -39.13 39.07
C ILE A 642 54.30 -38.83 40.43
N PRO A 643 55.62 -38.51 40.50
CA PRO A 643 56.31 -38.38 41.79
C PRO A 643 55.82 -37.18 42.60
N ASN A 644 55.55 -36.06 41.93
CA ASN A 644 55.06 -34.84 42.56
C ASN A 644 53.64 -35.05 43.14
N ILE A 645 52.79 -35.77 42.41
CA ILE A 645 51.43 -36.08 42.85
C ILE A 645 51.46 -37.02 44.06
N MET A 646 52.27 -38.08 44.03
CA MET A 646 52.40 -39.01 45.16
C MET A 646 52.89 -38.30 46.43
N ARG A 647 53.84 -37.37 46.31
CA ARG A 647 54.29 -36.55 47.44
C ARG A 647 53.17 -35.72 48.03
N ASN A 648 52.45 -34.98 47.18
CA ASN A 648 51.33 -34.14 47.62
C ASN A 648 50.23 -34.96 48.28
N ILE A 649 49.96 -36.19 47.79
CA ILE A 649 49.00 -37.11 48.42
C ILE A 649 49.44 -37.50 49.83
N LEU A 650 50.71 -37.89 50.00
CA LEU A 650 51.23 -38.27 51.32
C LEU A 650 51.22 -37.07 52.27
N GLU A 651 51.79 -35.94 51.86
CA GLU A 651 51.87 -34.75 52.70
C GLU A 651 50.49 -34.24 53.09
N TYR A 652 49.55 -34.15 52.14
CA TYR A 652 48.18 -33.69 52.41
C TYR A 652 47.45 -34.62 53.38
N TYR A 653 47.54 -35.94 53.18
CA TYR A 653 46.84 -36.91 54.03
C TYR A 653 47.39 -36.93 55.46
N PHE A 654 48.72 -37.07 55.60
CA PHE A 654 49.32 -37.22 56.93
C PHE A 654 49.38 -35.89 57.69
N ALA A 655 49.41 -34.74 57.01
CA ALA A 655 49.19 -33.45 57.65
C ALA A 655 47.74 -33.32 58.16
N PHE A 656 46.75 -33.75 57.37
CA PHE A 656 45.33 -33.71 57.74
C PHE A 656 45.00 -34.60 58.95
N VAL A 657 45.58 -35.80 59.01
CA VAL A 657 45.37 -36.74 60.14
C VAL A 657 46.30 -36.43 61.33
N HIS A 658 47.10 -35.35 61.26
CA HIS A 658 48.11 -34.97 62.26
C HIS A 658 49.08 -36.12 62.62
N ARG A 659 49.52 -36.87 61.61
CA ARG A 659 50.42 -38.03 61.72
C ARG A 659 51.68 -37.90 60.86
N THR A 660 52.10 -36.67 60.58
CA THR A 660 53.35 -36.37 59.84
C THR A 660 54.59 -37.01 60.48
N ASP A 661 54.66 -37.04 61.81
CA ASP A 661 55.77 -37.68 62.53
C ASP A 661 55.79 -39.20 62.36
N ALA A 662 54.61 -39.83 62.31
CA ALA A 662 54.47 -41.27 62.07
C ALA A 662 54.85 -41.64 60.64
N LEU A 663 54.43 -40.84 59.65
CA LEU A 663 54.87 -40.97 58.26
C LEU A 663 56.40 -40.86 58.18
N GLN A 664 57.00 -39.84 58.79
CA GLN A 664 58.45 -39.62 58.71
C GLN A 664 59.25 -40.71 59.41
N THR A 665 58.73 -41.27 60.51
CA THR A 665 59.33 -42.42 61.21
C THR A 665 59.32 -43.68 60.34
N GLU A 666 58.20 -44.01 59.69
CA GLU A 666 58.09 -45.18 58.83
C GLU A 666 58.88 -45.03 57.52
N LEU A 667 58.91 -43.83 56.93
CA LEU A 667 59.75 -43.52 55.76
C LEU A 667 61.25 -43.67 56.09
N ASN A 668 61.68 -43.23 57.27
CA ASN A 668 63.06 -43.39 57.73
C ASN A 668 63.42 -44.86 58.03
N LYS A 669 62.51 -45.65 58.60
CA LYS A 669 62.68 -47.11 58.79
C LYS A 669 62.84 -47.81 57.45
N LEU A 670 61.97 -47.54 56.48
CA LEU A 670 62.01 -48.12 55.14
C LEU A 670 63.27 -47.72 54.35
N ALA A 671 63.79 -46.51 54.57
CA ALA A 671 65.04 -46.06 53.97
C ALA A 671 66.30 -46.70 54.60
N SER A 672 66.19 -47.27 55.80
CA SER A 672 67.30 -47.84 56.59
C SER A 672 67.37 -49.37 56.55
N ASP A 673 66.42 -50.04 55.90
CA ASP A 673 66.38 -51.50 55.75
C ASP A 673 67.18 -51.94 54.52
N ASP A 674 68.34 -52.59 54.73
CA ASP A 674 69.27 -53.04 53.69
C ASP A 674 68.66 -54.05 52.69
N LYS A 675 67.51 -54.65 53.01
CA LYS A 675 66.78 -55.57 52.12
C LYS A 675 65.90 -54.87 51.08
N ASN A 676 65.72 -53.54 51.16
CA ASN A 676 64.76 -52.77 50.35
C ASN A 676 65.43 -51.73 49.42
N ASN A 677 66.38 -52.18 48.60
CA ASN A 677 67.15 -51.31 47.69
C ASN A 677 66.26 -50.51 46.70
N ASP A 678 65.14 -51.10 46.27
CA ASP A 678 64.15 -50.47 45.38
C ASP A 678 63.37 -49.32 46.05
N PHE A 679 63.14 -49.39 47.36
CA PHE A 679 62.44 -48.35 48.10
C PHE A 679 63.32 -47.09 48.27
N ARG A 680 64.63 -47.28 48.50
CA ARG A 680 65.58 -46.17 48.63
C ARG A 680 65.66 -45.34 47.34
N ALA A 681 65.58 -45.99 46.18
CA ALA A 681 65.51 -45.32 44.88
C ALA A 681 64.22 -44.51 44.72
N PHE A 682 63.07 -45.08 45.09
CA PHE A 682 61.77 -44.42 45.06
C PHE A 682 61.65 -43.24 46.02
N TYR A 683 62.07 -43.41 47.27
CA TYR A 683 62.05 -42.35 48.27
C TYR A 683 62.92 -41.17 47.84
N ARG A 684 64.10 -41.46 47.26
CA ARG A 684 64.97 -40.43 46.67
C ARG A 684 64.32 -39.78 45.44
N TYR A 685 63.58 -40.53 44.63
CA TYR A 685 62.91 -40.06 43.42
C TYR A 685 61.72 -39.12 43.73
N ILE A 686 60.86 -39.48 44.67
CA ILE A 686 59.77 -38.59 45.16
C ILE A 686 60.35 -37.32 45.78
N ASN A 687 61.40 -37.43 46.61
CA ASN A 687 62.03 -36.28 47.25
C ASN A 687 62.76 -35.36 46.25
N ARG A 688 63.38 -35.91 45.19
CA ARG A 688 64.11 -35.12 44.19
C ARG A 688 63.19 -34.54 43.12
N GLY A 689 62.16 -35.27 42.68
CA GLY A 689 61.19 -34.81 41.67
C GLY A 689 60.22 -33.73 42.15
N SER A 690 60.25 -33.40 43.44
CA SER A 690 59.44 -32.36 44.08
C SER A 690 60.23 -31.12 44.49
N HIS A 691 61.57 -31.17 44.42
CA HIS A 691 62.43 -29.98 44.50
C HIS A 691 62.80 -29.54 43.08
N SER A 692 62.49 -28.30 42.72
CA SER A 692 62.85 -27.69 41.45
C SER A 692 64.35 -27.36 41.40
N ASP A 693 65.20 -28.37 41.24
CA ASP A 693 66.63 -28.18 40.95
C ASP A 693 66.85 -27.93 39.44
N ALA A 694 67.75 -27.00 39.10
CA ALA A 694 67.97 -26.50 37.74
C ALA A 694 68.61 -27.51 36.75
N VAL A 695 68.85 -28.76 37.16
CA VAL A 695 69.41 -29.82 36.31
C VAL A 695 68.57 -31.09 36.46
N ASN A 696 67.40 -31.11 35.80
CA ASN A 696 66.62 -32.33 35.61
C ASN A 696 67.19 -33.10 34.41
N ILE A 697 68.05 -34.10 34.68
CA ILE A 697 68.51 -35.04 33.65
C ILE A 697 67.35 -35.99 33.34
N THR A 698 66.68 -35.77 32.22
CA THR A 698 65.57 -36.58 31.68
C THR A 698 66.09 -37.75 30.85
N ASP A 699 66.95 -38.59 31.44
CA ASP A 699 67.32 -39.86 30.82
C ASP A 699 67.61 -40.88 31.92
N MET A 700 66.53 -41.41 32.53
CA MET A 700 66.62 -42.41 33.59
C MET A 700 65.42 -43.38 33.51
N GLY A 701 65.65 -44.52 32.83
CA GLY A 701 65.28 -45.87 33.27
C GLY A 701 63.81 -46.32 33.22
N ASP A 702 63.60 -47.44 32.54
CA ASP A 702 62.37 -48.24 32.40
C ASP A 702 61.77 -48.76 33.74
N ILE A 703 61.39 -47.87 34.65
CA ILE A 703 60.60 -48.27 35.83
C ILE A 703 59.12 -48.11 35.51
N SER A 704 58.40 -49.22 35.57
CA SER A 704 56.98 -49.26 35.23
C SER A 704 56.15 -48.52 36.30
N PRO A 705 55.12 -47.73 35.92
CA PRO A 705 54.26 -47.02 36.86
C PRO A 705 53.66 -47.92 37.95
N GLU A 706 53.44 -49.21 37.65
CA GLU A 706 52.92 -50.20 38.59
C GLU A 706 53.82 -50.36 39.82
N LYS A 707 55.15 -50.37 39.64
CA LYS A 707 56.12 -50.51 40.73
C LYS A 707 56.04 -49.35 41.73
N TYR A 708 55.76 -48.14 41.25
CA TYR A 708 55.57 -46.96 42.10
C TYR A 708 54.24 -46.98 42.85
N MET A 709 53.19 -47.53 42.24
CA MET A 709 51.89 -47.67 42.90
C MET A 709 51.97 -48.67 44.06
N GLU A 710 52.68 -49.79 43.88
CA GLU A 710 52.93 -50.78 44.95
C GLU A 710 53.71 -50.19 46.12
N GLN A 711 54.70 -49.33 45.85
CA GLN A 711 55.46 -48.67 46.90
C GLN A 711 54.61 -47.62 47.65
N LEU A 712 53.75 -46.88 46.95
CA LEU A 712 52.79 -45.99 47.60
C LEU A 712 51.80 -46.78 48.49
N LYS A 713 51.28 -47.92 48.01
CA LYS A 713 50.42 -48.83 48.79
C LYS A 713 51.13 -49.33 50.05
N THR A 714 52.41 -49.71 49.92
CA THR A 714 53.24 -50.17 51.02
C THR A 714 53.40 -49.11 52.12
N ILE A 715 53.57 -47.84 51.75
CA ILE A 715 53.65 -46.73 52.71
C ILE A 715 52.34 -46.63 53.51
N PHE A 716 51.19 -46.60 52.84
CA PHE A 716 49.89 -46.55 53.52
C PHE A 716 49.64 -47.79 54.40
N ARG A 717 50.12 -48.97 53.99
CA ARG A 717 50.03 -50.19 54.81
C ARG A 717 50.85 -50.10 56.09
N MET A 718 52.10 -49.65 56.01
CA MET A 718 52.98 -49.56 57.18
C MET A 718 52.56 -48.48 58.17
N THR A 719 51.89 -47.43 57.70
CA THR A 719 51.29 -46.41 58.58
C THR A 719 49.92 -46.84 59.15
N GLY A 720 49.41 -48.03 58.78
CA GLY A 720 48.13 -48.56 59.24
C GLY A 720 46.90 -48.00 58.52
N ASP A 721 47.09 -47.31 57.40
CA ASP A 721 46.05 -46.61 56.63
C ASP A 721 45.83 -47.25 55.24
N GLU A 722 46.13 -48.55 55.05
CA GLU A 722 45.97 -49.27 53.77
C GLU A 722 44.55 -49.19 53.22
N LYS A 723 43.55 -49.25 54.10
CA LYS A 723 42.12 -49.13 53.74
C LYS A 723 41.82 -47.82 53.01
N HIS A 724 42.54 -46.75 53.34
CA HIS A 724 42.39 -45.46 52.66
C HIS A 724 42.96 -45.50 51.25
N TYR A 725 44.13 -46.12 51.05
CA TYR A 725 44.72 -46.31 49.72
C TYR A 725 43.78 -47.10 48.81
N LEU A 726 43.32 -48.28 49.27
CA LEU A 726 42.42 -49.16 48.49
C LEU A 726 41.14 -48.43 48.08
N LYS A 727 40.52 -47.73 49.03
CA LYS A 727 39.33 -46.91 48.78
C LYS A 727 39.58 -45.78 47.78
N MET A 728 40.75 -45.13 47.82
CA MET A 728 41.05 -44.04 46.90
C MET A 728 41.43 -44.53 45.50
N MET A 729 41.97 -45.74 45.37
CA MET A 729 42.31 -46.38 44.09
C MET A 729 41.15 -47.17 43.46
N ASP A 730 40.01 -47.28 44.15
CA ASP A 730 38.87 -48.12 43.78
C ASP A 730 39.26 -49.61 43.60
N GLU A 731 40.18 -50.11 44.44
CA GLU A 731 40.62 -51.53 44.48
C GLU A 731 39.83 -52.30 45.56
N GLU A 732 39.36 -53.52 45.26
CA GLU A 732 38.68 -54.40 46.23
C GLU A 732 39.69 -55.10 47.17
N GLU A 733 39.28 -55.36 48.42
CA GLU A 733 40.12 -56.10 49.39
C GLU A 733 40.30 -57.55 48.92
N GLU A 734 41.56 -57.99 48.72
CA GLU A 734 41.84 -59.43 48.70
C GLU A 734 41.69 -59.97 50.13
N GLU A 735 40.63 -60.76 50.38
CA GLU A 735 40.44 -61.49 51.63
C GLU A 735 41.65 -62.41 51.87
N THR A 736 42.47 -62.06 52.87
CA THR A 736 43.52 -62.94 53.36
C THR A 736 42.86 -64.07 54.14
N VAL A 737 42.71 -65.23 53.48
CA VAL A 737 42.38 -66.50 54.13
C VAL A 737 43.55 -66.86 55.06
N THR A 738 43.37 -66.64 56.35
CA THR A 738 44.23 -67.19 57.39
C THR A 738 43.97 -68.70 57.52
N ALA A 739 45.01 -69.50 57.35
CA ALA A 739 45.08 -70.90 57.78
C ALA A 739 45.80 -70.99 59.12
#